data_AF-A0A3N0CI37-F1
#
_entry.id   AF-A0A3N0CI37-F1
#
_cell.length_a   1.000
_cell.length_b   1.000
_cell.length_c   1.000
_cell.angle_alpha   90.00
_cell.angle_beta   90.00
_cell.angle_gamma   90.00
#
_symmetry.space_group_name_H-M   'P 1'
#
loop_
_entity.id
_entity.type
_entity.pdbx_description
1 polymer ?
#
loop_
_entity_poly.entity_id
_entity_poly.type
_entity_poly.pdbx_seq_one_letter_code
_entity_poly.pdbx_strand_id
1 'polypeptide(L)'
;MSTTHLRRRLVAATLGLAVAGSPLAAGALAATSGAAPVRGAATAVDTTYLSDTFPGLSASPVLETVTYDRFQWLLQQSGQYAFLIGSAADADFPAKVVAAEAAAKAAGAVKVYWFDPNLTGQTGVKNLDTRNPGGINLATGSQTIYGNIWKNALGQYLGNGIKSVPNAAQTTATVSADDTVVNDAVDPLWDYRSSPAAPPVAAADDVFFVYDKDNTSGGQADKIVKGVNLSATATGSVGTAVTAALAGVTGGAAAIDQLDQFHWWKDAANRKHDLSYTDDARYGGNILDDADNADGWRVKQITYPELLHLLSIKDTADKNFVLLFGGTWCHNTRAVLKHVNEEAQENGVTTVYNFDLVLDGGTTNGTNGGSNPIHVRDNANSGSTFNFRPSYVYGDVVRSSFRNLVTEYDPNTGSRVSYYPNGDLAAFPDVVRKLQVPFLINYQRGTGTNPSSTAVKRQWIQQNLDASTGLPTFREYMSEWWFTKPSAQLGLSFPIPADESTLTAPQATQLSQARDNVTFAQDALAKLDDFFGGLPGAVVSTQTVTAPTVAYGTAPKITVAIANKFGRLPAGTATLTVGGASYPVQVAQNAAVFTVAKLVPGSYPFTVSYAGDDQIVSFSKAGTLTVAKAKAKASGAAVKVPTSKKAGTYKVTVATPAGLVKATGKVTLTLSKGAAKKKVVGTLKAGVVTVTVPKLAKGGWKVAIGYAGDAKYLAATAAGKAITVKR
;
A
#
# COMPACT_ATOMS: atom_id res chain seq x y z
N MET A 1 -54.12 3.50 10.40
CA MET A 1 -53.62 4.10 11.66
C MET A 1 -52.10 3.96 11.63
N SER A 2 -51.38 4.95 11.07
CA SER A 2 -50.63 5.99 11.82
C SER A 2 -49.75 5.40 12.93
N THR A 3 -48.43 5.61 13.01
CA THR A 3 -47.59 6.65 12.41
C THR A 3 -46.11 6.27 12.53
N THR A 4 -45.36 6.68 11.51
CA THR A 4 -43.90 6.75 11.35
C THR A 4 -43.22 7.65 12.39
N HIS A 5 -42.03 7.26 12.89
CA HIS A 5 -41.16 8.13 13.68
C HIS A 5 -40.02 8.70 12.81
N LEU A 6 -40.19 9.93 12.34
CA LEU A 6 -39.08 10.84 12.00
C LEU A 6 -38.81 11.73 13.22
N ARG A 7 -37.59 11.72 13.77
CA ARG A 7 -37.12 12.78 14.68
C ARG A 7 -36.18 13.72 13.93
N ARG A 8 -36.72 14.88 13.57
CA ARG A 8 -35.99 16.08 13.14
C ARG A 8 -35.41 16.81 14.36
N ARG A 9 -34.27 17.43 14.08
CA ARG A 9 -33.42 18.30 14.91
C ARG A 9 -34.21 19.37 15.66
N LEU A 10 -33.92 19.54 16.95
CA LEU A 10 -34.33 20.70 17.74
C LEU A 10 -33.23 21.77 17.65
N VAL A 11 -33.57 22.92 17.11
CA VAL A 11 -32.79 24.16 17.13
C VAL A 11 -33.21 24.93 18.38
N ALA A 12 -32.28 25.15 19.31
CA ALA A 12 -32.47 26.06 20.43
C ALA A 12 -31.94 27.44 20.03
N ALA A 13 -32.85 28.41 19.92
CA ALA A 13 -32.57 29.83 19.76
C ALA A 13 -32.54 30.49 21.14
N THR A 14 -31.44 31.15 21.48
CA THR A 14 -31.40 32.16 22.56
C THR A 14 -30.79 33.43 22.02
N LEU A 15 -31.64 34.46 21.91
CA LEU A 15 -31.29 35.86 21.70
C LEU A 15 -30.63 36.42 22.97
N GLY A 16 -29.52 37.15 22.82
CA GLY A 16 -28.86 37.84 23.93
C GLY A 16 -27.89 38.92 23.45
N LEU A 17 -28.45 40.11 23.27
CA LEU A 17 -27.85 41.47 23.25
C LEU A 17 -26.45 41.70 22.64
N ALA A 18 -26.46 42.54 21.60
CA ALA A 18 -25.31 43.16 20.97
C ALA A 18 -24.57 44.15 21.89
N VAL A 19 -23.25 44.01 21.96
CA VAL A 19 -22.33 45.14 22.20
C VAL A 19 -21.45 45.27 20.96
N ALA A 20 -21.55 46.43 20.32
CA ALA A 20 -20.85 46.77 19.10
C ALA A 20 -19.33 46.81 19.32
N GLY A 21 -18.60 46.04 18.52
CA GLY A 21 -17.15 46.10 18.39
C GLY A 21 -16.69 45.19 17.25
N SER A 22 -16.32 45.76 16.12
CA SER A 22 -15.72 45.04 14.98
C SER A 22 -14.72 45.95 14.27
N PRO A 23 -13.67 45.42 13.60
CA PRO A 23 -13.06 44.10 13.79
C PRO A 23 -11.51 44.17 13.82
N LEU A 24 -10.89 43.32 14.64
CA LEU A 24 -9.56 42.78 14.38
C LEU A 24 -9.71 41.26 14.42
N ALA A 25 -10.34 40.73 13.37
CA ALA A 25 -10.38 39.31 13.11
C ALA A 25 -8.96 38.89 12.69
N ALA A 26 -8.17 38.43 13.67
CA ALA A 26 -7.10 37.49 13.38
C ALA A 26 -7.77 36.23 12.84
N GLY A 27 -7.91 36.16 11.52
CA GLY A 27 -8.32 34.95 10.84
C GLY A 27 -7.25 33.89 11.07
N ALA A 28 -7.45 33.06 12.08
CA ALA A 28 -6.87 31.73 12.07
C ALA A 28 -7.49 31.02 10.86
N LEU A 29 -6.75 31.01 9.75
CA LEU A 29 -6.98 30.05 8.68
C LEU A 29 -6.86 28.68 9.33
N ALA A 30 -8.02 28.09 9.65
CA ALA A 30 -8.10 26.66 9.88
C ALA A 30 -7.50 26.01 8.63
N ALA A 31 -6.32 25.43 8.79
CA ALA A 31 -5.79 24.52 7.80
C ALA A 31 -6.83 23.41 7.68
N THR A 32 -7.60 23.42 6.59
CA THR A 32 -8.30 22.22 6.17
C THR A 32 -7.22 21.15 6.07
N SER A 33 -7.27 20.15 6.95
CA SER A 33 -6.54 18.91 6.80
C SER A 33 -7.06 18.26 5.52
N GLY A 34 -6.55 18.70 4.37
CA GLY A 34 -6.69 17.96 3.13
C GLY A 34 -6.12 16.56 3.39
N ALA A 35 -6.75 15.55 2.77
CA ALA A 35 -6.22 14.19 2.80
C ALA A 35 -4.72 14.23 2.51
N ALA A 36 -3.94 13.49 3.29
CA ALA A 36 -2.50 13.39 3.04
C ALA A 36 -2.29 13.02 1.56
N PRO A 37 -1.35 13.66 0.85
CA PRO A 37 -1.10 13.32 -0.54
C PRO A 37 -0.76 11.83 -0.64
N VAL A 38 -1.67 11.05 -1.24
CA VAL A 38 -1.47 9.62 -1.47
C VAL A 38 -0.52 9.47 -2.64
N ARG A 39 0.50 8.62 -2.46
CA ARG A 39 1.41 8.28 -3.55
C ARG A 39 0.65 7.56 -4.66
N GLY A 40 0.96 7.86 -5.92
CA GLY A 40 0.46 7.12 -7.07
C GLY A 40 1.57 6.27 -7.69
N ALA A 41 1.75 5.04 -7.21
CA ALA A 41 2.66 4.11 -7.89
C ALA A 41 2.16 3.85 -9.33
N ALA A 42 3.07 3.92 -10.29
CA ALA A 42 2.81 3.63 -11.69
C ALA A 42 2.80 2.10 -11.92
N THR A 43 1.80 1.43 -11.36
CA THR A 43 1.54 0.00 -11.56
C THR A 43 0.37 -0.20 -12.53
N ALA A 44 0.43 -1.27 -13.31
CA ALA A 44 -0.59 -1.64 -14.26
C ALA A 44 -1.50 -2.74 -13.72
N VAL A 45 -2.71 -2.79 -14.29
CA VAL A 45 -3.67 -3.86 -14.10
C VAL A 45 -3.87 -4.56 -15.43
N ASP A 46 -3.72 -5.88 -15.44
CA ASP A 46 -4.15 -6.75 -16.53
C ASP A 46 -5.68 -6.84 -16.55
N THR A 47 -6.27 -6.24 -17.58
CA THR A 47 -7.71 -6.28 -17.86
C THR A 47 -8.03 -7.05 -19.14
N THR A 48 -7.04 -7.69 -19.78
CA THR A 48 -7.22 -8.30 -21.11
C THR A 48 -7.19 -9.82 -21.07
N TYR A 49 -6.72 -10.45 -19.99
CA TYR A 49 -6.67 -11.91 -19.88
C TYR A 49 -7.95 -12.63 -20.34
N LEU A 50 -9.13 -12.22 -19.85
CA LEU A 50 -10.39 -12.86 -20.22
C LEU A 50 -10.77 -12.63 -21.68
N SER A 51 -10.58 -11.43 -22.23
CA SER A 51 -10.89 -11.14 -23.64
C SER A 51 -9.91 -11.82 -24.60
N ASP A 52 -8.66 -11.99 -24.18
CA ASP A 52 -7.63 -12.66 -24.96
C ASP A 52 -7.81 -14.20 -24.91
N THR A 53 -8.29 -14.73 -23.79
CA THR A 53 -8.65 -16.15 -23.63
C THR A 53 -9.98 -16.49 -24.33
N PHE A 54 -10.96 -15.60 -24.26
CA PHE A 54 -12.29 -15.77 -24.84
C PHE A 54 -12.67 -14.58 -25.73
N PRO A 55 -12.20 -14.57 -26.99
CA PRO A 55 -12.55 -13.53 -27.94
C PRO A 55 -14.08 -13.46 -28.13
N GLY A 56 -14.66 -12.29 -27.85
CA GLY A 56 -16.11 -12.07 -27.93
C GLY A 56 -16.77 -11.75 -26.60
N LEU A 57 -16.07 -11.91 -25.47
CA LEU A 57 -16.54 -11.38 -24.19
C LEU A 57 -16.65 -9.85 -24.23
N SER A 58 -17.65 -9.33 -23.51
CA SER A 58 -17.83 -7.88 -23.37
C SER A 58 -16.69 -7.25 -22.57
N ALA A 59 -16.48 -5.93 -22.71
CA ALA A 59 -15.43 -5.19 -21.97
C ALA A 59 -15.62 -5.17 -20.43
N SER A 60 -16.76 -5.63 -19.93
CA SER A 60 -17.04 -5.77 -18.51
C SER A 60 -17.77 -7.10 -18.30
N PRO A 61 -17.04 -8.22 -18.40
CA PRO A 61 -17.64 -9.53 -18.31
C PRO A 61 -18.15 -9.78 -16.89
N VAL A 62 -19.23 -10.54 -16.76
CA VAL A 62 -19.68 -11.05 -15.44
C VAL A 62 -18.86 -12.28 -15.01
N LEU A 63 -18.04 -12.82 -15.92
CA LEU A 63 -17.13 -13.94 -15.69
C LEU A 63 -15.93 -13.53 -14.82
N GLU A 64 -15.59 -14.37 -13.84
CA GLU A 64 -14.41 -14.19 -12.99
C GLU A 64 -13.69 -15.53 -12.81
N THR A 65 -12.39 -15.56 -13.06
CA THR A 65 -11.53 -16.72 -12.80
C THR A 65 -11.41 -16.98 -11.31
N VAL A 66 -11.43 -18.26 -10.93
CA VAL A 66 -11.16 -18.70 -9.56
C VAL A 66 -10.15 -19.83 -9.54
N THR A 67 -9.26 -19.79 -8.56
CA THR A 67 -8.39 -20.91 -8.20
C THR A 67 -9.22 -22.04 -7.60
N TYR A 68 -8.68 -23.26 -7.57
CA TYR A 68 -9.31 -24.39 -6.87
C TYR A 68 -9.61 -24.11 -5.39
N ASP A 69 -8.71 -23.48 -4.62
CA ASP A 69 -8.96 -23.14 -3.21
C ASP A 69 -10.11 -22.14 -3.06
N ARG A 70 -10.24 -21.16 -3.98
CA ARG A 70 -11.35 -20.21 -3.98
C ARG A 70 -12.66 -20.85 -4.45
N PHE A 71 -12.62 -21.71 -5.46
CA PHE A 71 -13.79 -22.48 -5.91
C PHE A 71 -14.38 -23.32 -4.78
N GLN A 72 -13.56 -24.13 -4.10
CA GLN A 72 -14.03 -24.93 -2.96
C GLN A 72 -14.56 -24.08 -1.81
N TRP A 73 -13.94 -22.92 -1.54
CA TRP A 73 -14.43 -22.02 -0.50
C TRP A 73 -15.78 -21.43 -0.87
N LEU A 74 -16.01 -21.02 -2.13
CA LEU A 74 -17.31 -20.52 -2.59
C LEU A 74 -18.42 -21.55 -2.41
N LEU A 75 -18.14 -22.85 -2.64
CA LEU A 75 -19.10 -23.94 -2.39
C LEU A 75 -19.47 -24.13 -0.90
N GLN A 76 -18.72 -23.52 0.01
CA GLN A 76 -19.02 -23.55 1.45
C GLN A 76 -19.83 -22.33 1.91
N GLN A 77 -20.03 -21.33 1.04
CA GLN A 77 -20.70 -20.08 1.40
C GLN A 77 -22.21 -20.20 1.28
N SER A 78 -22.93 -19.46 2.13
CA SER A 78 -24.39 -19.38 2.04
C SER A 78 -24.75 -18.44 0.89
N GLY A 79 -25.88 -18.70 0.22
CA GLY A 79 -26.31 -17.94 -0.95
C GLY A 79 -26.27 -18.76 -2.24
N GLN A 80 -26.70 -18.13 -3.33
CA GLN A 80 -26.82 -18.73 -4.66
C GLN A 80 -25.69 -18.23 -5.56
N TYR A 81 -24.85 -19.14 -6.08
CA TYR A 81 -23.69 -18.78 -6.89
C TYR A 81 -23.75 -19.47 -8.25
N ALA A 82 -23.42 -18.72 -9.32
CA ALA A 82 -23.30 -19.29 -10.66
C ALA A 82 -21.85 -19.70 -10.95
N PHE A 83 -21.67 -20.92 -11.43
CA PHE A 83 -20.37 -21.49 -11.76
C PHE A 83 -20.32 -21.95 -13.22
N LEU A 84 -19.12 -21.86 -13.77
CA LEU A 84 -18.74 -22.44 -15.03
C LEU A 84 -17.49 -23.29 -14.79
N ILE A 85 -17.51 -24.56 -15.18
CA ILE A 85 -16.39 -25.49 -15.04
C ILE A 85 -16.01 -25.98 -16.43
N GLY A 86 -14.74 -25.85 -16.78
CA GLY A 86 -14.20 -26.32 -18.05
C GLY A 86 -12.87 -25.64 -18.36
N SER A 87 -12.12 -26.20 -19.31
CA SER A 87 -10.76 -25.74 -19.60
C SER A 87 -10.72 -24.91 -20.88
N ALA A 88 -9.94 -23.83 -20.88
CA ALA A 88 -9.73 -23.03 -22.11
C ALA A 88 -9.05 -23.84 -23.23
N ALA A 89 -8.46 -24.98 -22.90
CA ALA A 89 -7.88 -25.93 -23.83
C ALA A 89 -8.89 -26.97 -24.38
N ASP A 90 -10.12 -26.97 -23.87
CA ASP A 90 -11.17 -27.91 -24.29
C ASP A 90 -11.80 -27.48 -25.62
N ALA A 91 -12.22 -28.46 -26.42
CA ALA A 91 -12.80 -28.20 -27.73
C ALA A 91 -14.14 -27.45 -27.60
N ASP A 92 -14.32 -26.41 -28.42
CA ASP A 92 -15.49 -25.53 -28.46
C ASP A 92 -15.80 -24.73 -27.17
N PHE A 93 -15.12 -25.02 -26.06
CA PHE A 93 -15.35 -24.36 -24.77
C PHE A 93 -15.27 -22.83 -24.85
N PRO A 94 -14.25 -22.22 -25.49
CA PRO A 94 -14.19 -20.76 -25.61
C PRO A 94 -15.45 -20.12 -26.22
N ALA A 95 -16.01 -20.72 -27.27
CA ALA A 95 -17.24 -20.22 -27.90
C ALA A 95 -18.47 -20.41 -27.00
N LYS A 96 -18.52 -21.52 -26.26
CA LYS A 96 -19.61 -21.81 -25.32
C LYS A 96 -19.57 -20.89 -24.09
N VAL A 97 -18.38 -20.54 -23.59
CA VAL A 97 -18.21 -19.55 -22.51
C VAL A 97 -18.76 -18.19 -22.93
N VAL A 98 -18.45 -17.72 -24.14
CA VAL A 98 -18.98 -16.44 -24.66
C VAL A 98 -20.51 -16.46 -24.72
N ALA A 99 -21.11 -17.56 -25.19
CA ALA A 99 -22.56 -17.70 -25.25
C ALA A 99 -23.20 -17.77 -23.84
N ALA A 100 -22.57 -18.49 -22.90
CA ALA A 100 -23.04 -18.61 -21.52
C ALA A 100 -22.95 -17.29 -20.76
N GLU A 101 -21.83 -16.56 -20.88
CA GLU A 101 -21.64 -15.24 -20.27
C GLU A 101 -22.64 -14.22 -20.79
N ALA A 102 -22.82 -14.17 -22.11
CA ALA A 102 -23.79 -13.27 -22.73
C ALA A 102 -25.22 -13.55 -22.24
N ALA A 103 -25.60 -14.83 -22.12
CA ALA A 103 -26.89 -15.24 -21.59
C ALA A 103 -27.05 -14.89 -20.09
N ALA A 104 -26.03 -15.17 -19.27
CA ALA A 104 -26.06 -14.85 -17.85
C ALA A 104 -26.19 -13.35 -17.60
N LYS A 105 -25.40 -12.55 -18.33
CA LYS A 105 -25.47 -11.09 -18.29
C LYS A 105 -26.82 -10.56 -18.75
N ALA A 106 -27.36 -11.09 -19.85
CA ALA A 106 -28.69 -10.70 -20.34
C ALA A 106 -29.82 -11.05 -19.37
N ALA A 107 -29.67 -12.15 -18.62
CA ALA A 107 -30.62 -12.56 -17.59
C ALA A 107 -30.52 -11.70 -16.31
N GLY A 108 -29.44 -10.95 -16.13
CA GLY A 108 -29.22 -10.06 -14.98
C GLY A 108 -28.29 -10.62 -13.90
N ALA A 109 -27.54 -11.69 -14.17
CA ALA A 109 -26.50 -12.16 -13.26
C ALA A 109 -25.39 -11.12 -13.14
N VAL A 110 -24.92 -10.88 -11.92
CA VAL A 110 -23.81 -9.94 -11.65
C VAL A 110 -22.45 -10.63 -11.68
N LYS A 111 -22.43 -11.96 -11.55
CA LYS A 111 -21.22 -12.76 -11.42
C LYS A 111 -21.41 -14.19 -11.89
N VAL A 112 -20.41 -14.74 -12.57
CA VAL A 112 -20.24 -16.17 -12.88
C VAL A 112 -18.80 -16.54 -12.57
N TYR A 113 -18.57 -17.49 -11.67
CA TYR A 113 -17.24 -17.95 -11.29
C TYR A 113 -16.78 -19.08 -12.21
N TRP A 114 -15.66 -18.88 -12.89
CA TRP A 114 -15.05 -19.88 -13.76
C TRP A 114 -13.86 -20.56 -13.09
N PHE A 115 -13.99 -21.87 -12.87
CA PHE A 115 -12.87 -22.72 -12.45
C PHE A 115 -12.38 -23.53 -13.65
N ASP A 116 -11.09 -23.39 -13.97
CA ASP A 116 -10.40 -24.23 -14.95
C ASP A 116 -9.80 -25.46 -14.23
N PRO A 117 -10.35 -26.67 -14.44
CA PRO A 117 -9.84 -27.89 -13.81
C PRO A 117 -8.48 -28.34 -14.38
N ASN A 118 -8.06 -27.80 -15.54
CA ASN A 118 -6.70 -27.91 -16.05
C ASN A 118 -5.87 -26.78 -15.47
N LEU A 119 -5.17 -27.08 -14.36
CA LEU A 119 -4.48 -26.07 -13.56
C LEU A 119 -3.36 -25.32 -14.31
N THR A 120 -2.95 -25.79 -15.48
CA THR A 120 -2.00 -25.07 -16.36
C THR A 120 -2.65 -24.36 -17.54
N GLY A 121 -3.93 -24.63 -17.83
CA GLY A 121 -4.64 -24.20 -19.04
C GLY A 121 -3.97 -24.64 -20.33
N GLN A 122 -3.14 -25.69 -20.30
CA GLN A 122 -2.28 -26.11 -21.42
C GLN A 122 -2.56 -27.55 -21.86
N THR A 123 -2.23 -27.85 -23.12
CA THR A 123 -2.44 -29.17 -23.74
C THR A 123 -1.16 -30.03 -23.75
N GLY A 124 -1.31 -31.29 -24.17
CA GLY A 124 -0.19 -32.21 -24.37
C GLY A 124 0.57 -32.52 -23.09
N VAL A 125 1.91 -32.53 -23.15
CA VAL A 125 2.76 -32.88 -22.00
C VAL A 125 2.68 -31.90 -20.82
N LYS A 126 2.06 -30.72 -21.03
CA LYS A 126 1.87 -29.70 -20.00
C LYS A 126 0.47 -29.70 -19.37
N ASN A 127 -0.40 -30.61 -19.79
CA ASN A 127 -1.76 -30.77 -19.26
C ASN A 127 -1.74 -31.20 -17.78
N LEU A 128 -2.48 -30.48 -16.94
CA LEU A 128 -2.75 -30.81 -15.53
C LEU A 128 -4.27 -30.86 -15.23
N ASP A 129 -5.08 -31.37 -16.16
CA ASP A 129 -6.53 -31.57 -15.95
C ASP A 129 -6.84 -32.58 -14.84
N THR A 130 -7.32 -32.04 -13.72
CA THR A 130 -7.67 -32.78 -12.50
C THR A 130 -8.87 -33.70 -12.67
N ARG A 131 -9.73 -33.48 -13.68
CA ARG A 131 -10.83 -34.38 -14.02
C ARG A 131 -10.32 -35.62 -14.77
N ASN A 132 -9.25 -35.46 -15.55
CA ASN A 132 -8.64 -36.52 -16.35
C ASN A 132 -7.18 -36.81 -15.94
N PRO A 133 -6.95 -37.36 -14.73
CA PRO A 133 -5.60 -37.56 -14.19
C PRO A 133 -4.75 -38.54 -15.00
N GLY A 134 -5.36 -39.44 -15.79
CA GLY A 134 -4.62 -40.37 -16.66
C GLY A 134 -3.89 -39.68 -17.81
N GLY A 135 -4.34 -38.48 -18.20
CA GLY A 135 -3.70 -37.65 -19.22
C GLY A 135 -2.59 -36.72 -18.68
N ILE A 136 -2.29 -36.78 -17.38
CA ILE A 136 -1.27 -35.94 -16.76
C ILE A 136 0.10 -36.60 -16.90
N ASN A 137 1.09 -35.87 -17.42
CA ASN A 137 2.46 -36.34 -17.58
C ASN A 137 3.26 -36.31 -16.26
N LEU A 138 2.81 -37.08 -15.26
CA LEU A 138 3.46 -37.28 -13.96
C LEU A 138 3.41 -38.77 -13.58
N ALA A 139 4.18 -39.17 -12.56
CA ALA A 139 4.09 -40.51 -12.00
C ALA A 139 2.66 -40.86 -11.54
N THR A 140 2.28 -42.15 -11.62
CA THR A 140 0.91 -42.64 -11.30
C THR A 140 0.42 -42.23 -9.91
N GLY A 141 1.30 -42.20 -8.92
CA GLY A 141 0.95 -41.72 -7.57
C GLY A 141 0.55 -40.23 -7.57
N SER A 142 1.27 -39.40 -8.33
CA SER A 142 0.95 -37.98 -8.51
C SER A 142 -0.35 -37.81 -9.30
N GLN A 143 -0.56 -38.57 -10.38
CA GLN A 143 -1.82 -38.55 -11.14
C GLN A 143 -3.03 -38.83 -10.22
N THR A 144 -2.91 -39.80 -9.31
CA THR A 144 -3.95 -40.10 -8.32
C THR A 144 -4.26 -38.90 -7.42
N ILE A 145 -3.22 -38.20 -6.94
CA ILE A 145 -3.37 -37.02 -6.09
C ILE A 145 -4.05 -35.88 -6.85
N TYR A 146 -3.69 -35.64 -8.11
CA TYR A 146 -4.38 -34.67 -8.97
C TYR A 146 -5.84 -35.05 -9.18
N GLY A 147 -6.15 -36.32 -9.41
CA GLY A 147 -7.53 -36.81 -9.49
C GLY A 147 -8.33 -36.61 -8.20
N ASN A 148 -7.67 -36.68 -7.04
CA ASN A 148 -8.31 -36.42 -5.75
C ASN A 148 -8.70 -34.95 -5.57
N ILE A 149 -8.09 -33.98 -6.28
CA ILE A 149 -8.51 -32.57 -6.27
C ILE A 149 -9.97 -32.47 -6.74
N TRP A 150 -10.27 -33.01 -7.92
CA TRP A 150 -11.63 -32.98 -8.45
C TRP A 150 -12.60 -33.83 -7.63
N LYS A 151 -12.21 -35.06 -7.27
CA LYS A 151 -13.06 -35.95 -6.46
C LYS A 151 -13.36 -35.40 -5.08
N ASN A 152 -12.46 -34.60 -4.50
CA ASN A 152 -12.68 -33.94 -3.23
C ASN A 152 -13.80 -32.90 -3.33
N ALA A 153 -13.80 -32.06 -4.37
CA ALA A 153 -14.89 -31.11 -4.61
C ALA A 153 -16.22 -31.83 -4.86
N LEU A 154 -16.20 -32.91 -5.66
CA LEU A 154 -17.38 -33.74 -5.90
C LEU A 154 -17.95 -34.32 -4.61
N GLY A 155 -17.13 -35.05 -3.85
CA GLY A 155 -17.62 -35.79 -2.67
C GLY A 155 -18.03 -34.91 -1.50
N GLN A 156 -17.45 -33.72 -1.35
CA GLN A 156 -17.84 -32.79 -0.28
C GLN A 156 -19.07 -31.94 -0.65
N TYR A 157 -19.22 -31.55 -1.91
CA TYR A 157 -20.09 -30.42 -2.26
C TYR A 157 -21.05 -30.63 -3.44
N LEU A 158 -20.68 -31.41 -4.46
CA LEU A 158 -21.37 -31.37 -5.76
C LEU A 158 -22.04 -32.69 -6.16
N GLY A 159 -21.37 -33.82 -5.98
CA GLY A 159 -21.78 -35.11 -6.56
C GLY A 159 -22.28 -36.11 -5.53
N ASN A 160 -22.93 -37.16 -6.03
CA ASN A 160 -23.40 -38.30 -5.24
C ASN A 160 -22.47 -39.50 -5.36
N GLY A 161 -22.48 -40.40 -4.37
CA GLY A 161 -21.76 -41.66 -4.43
C GLY A 161 -20.24 -41.58 -4.16
N ILE A 162 -19.69 -40.38 -3.94
CA ILE A 162 -18.29 -40.18 -3.56
C ILE A 162 -18.25 -39.62 -2.14
N LYS A 163 -17.54 -40.29 -1.25
CA LYS A 163 -17.19 -39.76 0.06
C LYS A 163 -15.80 -39.13 0.00
N SER A 164 -15.72 -37.88 0.44
CA SER A 164 -14.44 -37.24 0.71
C SER A 164 -14.39 -36.80 2.17
N VAL A 165 -13.36 -37.26 2.89
CA VAL A 165 -13.16 -36.92 4.30
C VAL A 165 -11.83 -36.18 4.45
N PRO A 166 -11.86 -34.84 4.59
CA PRO A 166 -10.67 -34.08 4.98
C PRO A 166 -10.16 -34.50 6.35
N ASN A 167 -8.84 -34.50 6.55
CA ASN A 167 -8.27 -34.66 7.88
C ASN A 167 -8.56 -33.43 8.77
N ALA A 168 -8.33 -33.54 10.07
CA ALA A 168 -8.60 -32.44 11.02
C ALA A 168 -7.86 -31.13 10.68
N ALA A 169 -6.66 -31.25 10.10
CA ALA A 169 -5.86 -30.10 9.67
C ALA A 169 -6.30 -29.53 8.31
N GLN A 170 -7.24 -30.19 7.62
CA GLN A 170 -7.72 -29.88 6.26
C GLN A 170 -6.58 -29.82 5.23
N THR A 171 -5.59 -30.70 5.39
CA THR A 171 -4.37 -30.75 4.57
C THR A 171 -4.28 -32.00 3.72
N THR A 172 -5.16 -32.97 3.91
CA THR A 172 -5.32 -34.16 3.07
C THR A 172 -6.79 -34.54 3.04
N ALA A 173 -7.22 -35.30 2.04
CA ALA A 173 -8.55 -35.89 1.99
C ALA A 173 -8.49 -37.37 1.62
N THR A 174 -9.25 -38.20 2.33
CA THR A 174 -9.48 -39.60 1.95
C THR A 174 -10.72 -39.68 1.07
N VAL A 175 -10.57 -40.23 -0.12
CA VAL A 175 -11.64 -40.36 -1.12
C VAL A 175 -12.01 -41.83 -1.28
N SER A 176 -13.30 -42.14 -1.19
CA SER A 176 -13.84 -43.50 -1.40
C SER A 176 -15.23 -43.45 -2.06
N ALA A 177 -15.68 -44.56 -2.63
CA ALA A 177 -17.07 -44.71 -3.05
C ALA A 177 -17.97 -44.90 -1.81
N ASP A 178 -19.15 -44.27 -1.81
CA ASP A 178 -20.16 -44.39 -0.75
C ASP A 178 -21.53 -43.91 -1.28
N ASP A 179 -22.41 -44.85 -1.60
CA ASP A 179 -23.73 -44.57 -2.17
C ASP A 179 -24.65 -43.76 -1.23
N THR A 180 -24.31 -43.68 0.06
CA THR A 180 -25.07 -42.90 1.05
C THR A 180 -24.82 -41.41 0.96
N VAL A 181 -23.76 -40.98 0.26
CA VAL A 181 -23.47 -39.56 0.04
C VAL A 181 -24.38 -39.02 -1.05
N VAL A 182 -25.23 -38.06 -0.67
CA VAL A 182 -26.12 -37.32 -1.56
C VAL A 182 -25.88 -35.83 -1.35
N ASN A 183 -25.40 -35.15 -2.39
CA ASN A 183 -25.26 -33.70 -2.45
C ASN A 183 -26.27 -33.06 -3.42
N ASP A 184 -26.78 -33.84 -4.38
CA ASP A 184 -27.63 -33.37 -5.46
C ASP A 184 -28.75 -34.40 -5.71
N ALA A 185 -29.88 -34.26 -5.03
CA ALA A 185 -30.90 -35.31 -4.97
C ALA A 185 -31.75 -35.41 -6.24
N VAL A 186 -31.94 -34.29 -6.96
CA VAL A 186 -32.81 -34.19 -8.13
C VAL A 186 -31.97 -34.01 -9.40
N ASP A 187 -32.09 -34.95 -10.33
CA ASP A 187 -31.37 -34.95 -11.61
C ASP A 187 -29.87 -34.64 -11.50
N PRO A 188 -29.12 -35.39 -10.66
CA PRO A 188 -27.74 -35.07 -10.35
C PRO A 188 -26.83 -34.96 -11.58
N LEU A 189 -26.07 -33.86 -11.69
CA LEU A 189 -25.06 -33.73 -12.74
C LEU A 189 -23.95 -34.80 -12.60
N TRP A 190 -23.55 -35.07 -11.36
CA TRP A 190 -22.49 -36.01 -11.02
C TRP A 190 -23.00 -37.10 -10.08
N ASP A 191 -23.61 -38.14 -10.64
CA ASP A 191 -24.06 -39.31 -9.89
C ASP A 191 -23.12 -40.52 -10.08
N TYR A 192 -22.25 -40.75 -9.10
CA TYR A 192 -21.32 -41.88 -9.09
C TYR A 192 -21.78 -43.02 -8.19
N ARG A 193 -23.06 -43.03 -7.79
CA ARG A 193 -23.62 -44.15 -7.04
C ARG A 193 -23.60 -45.43 -7.88
N SER A 194 -23.67 -46.59 -7.24
CA SER A 194 -23.66 -47.88 -7.94
C SER A 194 -24.86 -48.09 -8.88
N SER A 195 -25.98 -47.40 -8.66
CA SER A 195 -27.21 -47.48 -9.47
C SER A 195 -27.79 -46.10 -9.75
N PRO A 196 -27.15 -45.28 -10.62
CA PRO A 196 -27.61 -43.93 -10.91
C PRO A 196 -28.77 -43.95 -11.92
N ALA A 197 -29.66 -42.95 -11.87
CA ALA A 197 -30.79 -42.84 -12.78
C ALA A 197 -30.38 -42.45 -14.22
N ALA A 198 -29.28 -41.71 -14.34
CA ALA A 198 -28.63 -41.34 -15.59
C ALA A 198 -27.11 -41.39 -15.41
N PRO A 199 -26.32 -41.58 -16.48
CA PRO A 199 -24.87 -41.48 -16.40
C PRO A 199 -24.45 -40.08 -15.91
N PRO A 200 -23.43 -39.98 -15.03
CA PRO A 200 -22.87 -38.68 -14.67
C PRO A 200 -22.30 -38.00 -15.91
N VAL A 201 -22.23 -36.67 -15.91
CA VAL A 201 -21.49 -35.93 -16.94
C VAL A 201 -20.05 -36.46 -17.01
N ALA A 202 -19.51 -36.54 -18.23
CA ALA A 202 -18.20 -37.12 -18.43
C ALA A 202 -17.12 -36.29 -17.74
N ALA A 203 -15.99 -36.91 -17.38
CA ALA A 203 -14.90 -36.19 -16.74
C ALA A 203 -14.35 -35.04 -17.60
N ALA A 204 -14.45 -35.12 -18.93
CA ALA A 204 -14.02 -34.05 -19.84
C ALA A 204 -15.16 -33.09 -20.22
N ASP A 205 -16.36 -33.22 -19.62
CA ASP A 205 -17.47 -32.34 -19.94
C ASP A 205 -17.32 -30.99 -19.22
N ASP A 206 -17.73 -29.95 -19.94
CA ASP A 206 -17.83 -28.59 -19.45
C ASP A 206 -19.26 -28.32 -19.01
N VAL A 207 -19.42 -27.60 -17.90
CA VAL A 207 -20.72 -27.39 -17.29
C VAL A 207 -20.92 -25.95 -16.84
N PHE A 208 -22.17 -25.50 -16.92
CA PHE A 208 -22.65 -24.32 -16.22
C PHE A 208 -23.66 -24.77 -15.17
N PHE A 209 -23.59 -24.25 -13.95
CA PHE A 209 -24.60 -24.55 -12.94
C PHE A 209 -24.79 -23.42 -11.94
N VAL A 210 -25.96 -23.41 -11.29
CA VAL A 210 -26.25 -22.57 -10.13
C VAL A 210 -26.29 -23.43 -8.89
N TYR A 211 -25.59 -22.97 -7.86
CA TYR A 211 -25.33 -23.69 -6.63
C TYR A 211 -25.87 -22.94 -5.42
N ASP A 212 -26.51 -23.67 -4.52
CA ASP A 212 -26.91 -23.18 -3.20
C ASP A 212 -26.67 -24.31 -2.20
N LYS A 213 -25.71 -24.12 -1.28
CA LYS A 213 -25.33 -25.18 -0.33
C LYS A 213 -26.45 -25.60 0.61
N ASP A 214 -27.43 -24.71 0.82
CA ASP A 214 -28.55 -24.90 1.74
C ASP A 214 -29.82 -25.36 1.02
N ASN A 215 -29.80 -25.48 -0.31
CA ASN A 215 -30.94 -25.97 -1.07
C ASN A 215 -31.20 -27.45 -0.78
N THR A 216 -32.48 -27.78 -0.56
CA THR A 216 -32.93 -29.13 -0.25
C THR A 216 -34.18 -29.48 -1.04
N SER A 217 -34.32 -30.75 -1.38
CA SER A 217 -35.51 -31.31 -2.03
C SER A 217 -35.93 -32.58 -1.31
N GLY A 218 -37.18 -32.65 -0.87
CA GLY A 218 -37.68 -33.80 -0.09
C GLY A 218 -36.91 -34.07 1.21
N GLY A 219 -36.28 -33.05 1.79
CA GLY A 219 -35.43 -33.16 2.99
C GLY A 219 -34.01 -33.67 2.73
N GLN A 220 -33.64 -33.93 1.46
CA GLN A 220 -32.28 -34.28 1.05
C GLN A 220 -31.55 -33.06 0.48
N ALA A 221 -30.23 -33.09 0.53
CA ALA A 221 -29.40 -32.07 -0.10
C ALA A 221 -29.61 -32.07 -1.63
N ASP A 222 -29.82 -30.89 -2.20
CA ASP A 222 -30.08 -30.67 -3.62
C ASP A 222 -29.30 -29.44 -4.09
N LYS A 223 -27.98 -29.46 -3.83
CA LYS A 223 -27.18 -28.24 -3.81
C LYS A 223 -26.98 -27.61 -5.19
N ILE A 224 -27.14 -28.39 -6.27
CA ILE A 224 -27.12 -27.87 -7.64
C ILE A 224 -28.56 -27.55 -8.05
N VAL A 225 -28.93 -26.28 -7.95
CA VAL A 225 -30.30 -25.82 -8.22
C VAL A 225 -30.69 -26.08 -9.68
N LYS A 226 -29.78 -25.75 -10.61
CA LYS A 226 -29.91 -26.00 -12.05
C LYS A 226 -28.54 -26.19 -12.70
N GLY A 227 -28.46 -27.10 -13.67
CA GLY A 227 -27.23 -27.41 -14.40
C GLY A 227 -27.45 -27.52 -15.90
N VAL A 228 -26.40 -27.24 -16.67
CA VAL A 228 -26.32 -27.40 -18.12
C VAL A 228 -25.00 -28.09 -18.45
N ASN A 229 -25.05 -29.26 -19.08
CA ASN A 229 -23.88 -29.87 -19.71
C ASN A 229 -23.60 -29.13 -21.03
N LEU A 230 -22.60 -28.25 -21.01
CA LEU A 230 -22.21 -27.45 -22.16
C LEU A 230 -21.60 -28.33 -23.25
N SER A 231 -20.85 -29.37 -22.89
CA SER A 231 -20.28 -30.33 -23.86
C SER A 231 -21.36 -31.04 -24.67
N ALA A 232 -22.45 -31.46 -24.03
CA ALA A 232 -23.61 -32.06 -24.68
C ALA A 232 -24.52 -31.06 -25.41
N THR A 233 -24.34 -29.75 -25.18
CA THR A 233 -25.16 -28.69 -25.78
C THR A 233 -24.48 -28.13 -27.03
N ALA A 234 -25.21 -28.11 -28.15
CA ALA A 234 -24.75 -27.46 -29.36
C ALA A 234 -24.47 -25.97 -29.10
N THR A 235 -23.35 -25.43 -29.60
CA THR A 235 -22.89 -24.06 -29.30
C THR A 235 -23.97 -22.98 -29.51
N GLY A 236 -24.76 -23.08 -30.58
CA GLY A 236 -25.87 -22.15 -30.86
C GLY A 236 -27.07 -22.25 -29.89
N SER A 237 -27.15 -23.29 -29.07
CA SER A 237 -28.21 -23.51 -28.08
C SER A 237 -27.77 -23.21 -26.64
N VAL A 238 -26.48 -22.95 -26.40
CA VAL A 238 -25.94 -22.68 -25.05
C VAL A 238 -26.64 -21.50 -24.40
N GLY A 239 -26.84 -20.40 -25.14
CA GLY A 239 -27.49 -19.21 -24.60
C GLY A 239 -28.92 -19.49 -24.09
N THR A 240 -29.69 -20.28 -24.84
CA THR A 240 -31.05 -20.69 -24.45
C THR A 240 -31.01 -21.59 -23.21
N ALA A 241 -30.11 -22.57 -23.18
CA ALA A 241 -29.99 -23.50 -22.05
C ALA A 241 -29.59 -22.79 -20.75
N VAL A 242 -28.59 -21.89 -20.80
CA VAL A 242 -28.14 -21.11 -19.65
C VAL A 242 -29.22 -20.15 -19.18
N THR A 243 -29.94 -19.50 -20.09
CA THR A 243 -31.08 -18.63 -19.73
C THR A 243 -32.18 -19.43 -19.02
N ALA A 244 -32.49 -20.64 -19.49
CA ALA A 244 -33.48 -21.51 -18.85
C ALA A 244 -33.01 -21.98 -17.46
N ALA A 245 -31.74 -22.33 -17.31
CA ALA A 245 -31.16 -22.68 -16.01
C ALA A 245 -31.29 -21.53 -15.01
N LEU A 246 -30.94 -20.31 -15.41
CA LEU A 246 -31.05 -19.11 -14.56
C LEU A 246 -32.50 -18.72 -14.23
N ALA A 247 -33.44 -18.94 -15.16
CA ALA A 247 -34.87 -18.71 -14.90
C ALA A 247 -35.46 -19.71 -13.90
N GLY A 248 -34.85 -20.90 -13.77
CA GLY A 248 -35.24 -21.93 -12.81
C GLY A 248 -34.73 -21.71 -11.38
N VAL A 249 -33.98 -20.64 -11.13
CA VAL A 249 -33.42 -20.28 -9.82
C VAL A 249 -34.42 -19.45 -9.02
N THR A 250 -34.49 -19.65 -7.71
CA THR A 250 -35.34 -18.83 -6.83
C THR A 250 -34.90 -17.38 -6.88
N GLY A 251 -35.78 -16.48 -7.34
CA GLY A 251 -35.48 -15.06 -7.54
C GLY A 251 -34.81 -14.73 -8.88
N GLY A 252 -34.54 -15.72 -9.73
CA GLY A 252 -33.92 -15.56 -11.04
C GLY A 252 -32.44 -15.14 -10.99
N ALA A 253 -31.87 -14.77 -12.14
CA ALA A 253 -30.43 -14.47 -12.25
C ALA A 253 -29.98 -13.26 -11.40
N ALA A 254 -30.88 -12.32 -11.12
CA ALA A 254 -30.58 -11.16 -10.27
C ALA A 254 -30.38 -11.53 -8.79
N ALA A 255 -30.78 -12.73 -8.39
CA ALA A 255 -30.57 -13.29 -7.05
C ALA A 255 -29.27 -14.09 -6.92
N ILE A 256 -28.43 -14.12 -7.97
CA ILE A 256 -27.09 -14.71 -7.89
C ILE A 256 -26.19 -13.78 -7.08
N ASP A 257 -25.67 -14.32 -5.99
CA ASP A 257 -24.77 -13.66 -5.07
C ASP A 257 -23.36 -13.52 -5.65
N GLN A 258 -22.60 -12.59 -5.06
CA GLN A 258 -21.19 -12.41 -5.35
C GLN A 258 -20.42 -12.13 -4.07
N LEU A 259 -19.27 -12.78 -3.95
CA LEU A 259 -18.26 -12.51 -2.94
C LEU A 259 -16.96 -12.09 -3.62
N ASP A 260 -16.37 -11.02 -3.10
CA ASP A 260 -15.07 -10.54 -3.53
C ASP A 260 -13.94 -11.46 -3.03
N GLN A 261 -12.70 -11.14 -3.39
CA GLN A 261 -11.53 -11.91 -2.95
C GLN A 261 -11.19 -11.70 -1.48
N PHE A 262 -11.59 -10.57 -0.88
CA PHE A 262 -11.25 -10.27 0.49
C PHE A 262 -11.93 -11.24 1.46
N HIS A 263 -13.21 -11.58 1.22
CA HIS A 263 -13.91 -12.57 2.03
C HIS A 263 -13.16 -13.90 2.07
N TRP A 264 -12.67 -14.37 0.92
CA TRP A 264 -11.83 -15.56 0.85
C TRP A 264 -10.52 -15.40 1.62
N TRP A 265 -9.79 -14.29 1.42
CA TRP A 265 -8.51 -14.06 2.10
C TRP A 265 -8.66 -14.03 3.61
N LYS A 266 -9.67 -13.32 4.11
CA LYS A 266 -9.99 -13.22 5.53
C LYS A 266 -10.27 -14.61 6.11
N ASP A 267 -11.20 -15.34 5.52
CA ASP A 267 -11.59 -16.67 5.99
C ASP A 267 -10.43 -17.66 5.92
N ALA A 268 -9.73 -17.73 4.78
CA ALA A 268 -8.66 -18.69 4.56
C ALA A 268 -7.44 -18.41 5.44
N ALA A 269 -7.05 -17.14 5.61
CA ALA A 269 -5.91 -16.78 6.46
C ALA A 269 -6.21 -17.03 7.94
N ASN A 270 -7.35 -16.57 8.45
CA ASN A 270 -7.74 -16.74 9.85
C ASN A 270 -7.98 -18.22 10.18
N ARG A 271 -8.79 -18.92 9.38
CA ARG A 271 -9.06 -20.36 9.61
C ARG A 271 -7.78 -21.19 9.66
N LYS A 272 -6.87 -21.01 8.69
CA LYS A 272 -5.60 -21.78 8.66
C LYS A 272 -4.67 -21.38 9.81
N HIS A 273 -4.76 -20.14 10.31
CA HIS A 273 -4.04 -19.70 11.50
C HIS A 273 -4.59 -20.36 12.76
N ASP A 274 -5.89 -20.23 13.00
CA ASP A 274 -6.53 -20.73 14.22
C ASP A 274 -6.47 -22.25 14.31
N LEU A 275 -6.54 -22.96 13.18
CA LEU A 275 -6.33 -24.42 13.13
C LEU A 275 -4.93 -24.85 13.62
N SER A 276 -3.92 -24.00 13.45
CA SER A 276 -2.53 -24.30 13.82
C SER A 276 -2.11 -23.65 15.14
N TYR A 277 -2.77 -22.56 15.54
CA TYR A 277 -2.30 -21.61 16.55
C TYR A 277 -3.49 -21.08 17.38
N THR A 278 -4.09 -21.92 18.21
CA THR A 278 -5.34 -21.63 18.93
C THR A 278 -5.22 -20.69 20.14
N ASP A 279 -4.00 -20.37 20.60
CA ASP A 279 -3.75 -19.48 21.75
C ASP A 279 -3.42 -18.07 21.27
N ASP A 280 -4.39 -17.15 21.37
CA ASP A 280 -4.24 -15.76 20.93
C ASP A 280 -3.16 -14.99 21.68
N ALA A 281 -3.02 -15.23 23.00
CA ALA A 281 -1.98 -14.58 23.79
C ALA A 281 -0.60 -14.97 23.28
N ARG A 282 -0.47 -16.23 22.84
CA ARG A 282 0.75 -16.77 22.26
C ARG A 282 0.98 -16.36 20.81
N TYR A 283 -0.05 -16.38 19.97
CA TYR A 283 0.09 -16.38 18.51
C TYR A 283 -0.61 -15.23 17.77
N GLY A 284 -1.26 -14.30 18.47
CA GLY A 284 -1.75 -13.03 17.90
C GLY A 284 -3.17 -13.05 17.32
N GLY A 285 -3.93 -14.13 17.52
CA GLY A 285 -5.32 -14.29 17.06
C GLY A 285 -5.51 -14.05 15.57
N ASN A 286 -6.71 -13.59 15.17
CA ASN A 286 -7.05 -13.29 13.78
C ASN A 286 -6.02 -12.38 13.08
N ILE A 287 -5.72 -12.73 11.84
CA ILE A 287 -4.77 -12.03 10.97
C ILE A 287 -5.45 -10.86 10.25
N LEU A 288 -6.62 -11.12 9.66
CA LEU A 288 -7.39 -10.15 8.88
C LEU A 288 -8.75 -9.88 9.53
N ASP A 289 -9.21 -8.64 9.43
CA ASP A 289 -10.55 -8.20 9.85
C ASP A 289 -11.16 -7.24 8.81
N ASP A 290 -12.46 -6.95 8.94
CA ASP A 290 -13.18 -6.15 7.92
C ASP A 290 -12.60 -4.75 7.69
N ALA A 291 -11.84 -4.18 8.64
CA ALA A 291 -11.19 -2.89 8.45
C ALA A 291 -10.08 -2.94 7.38
N ASP A 292 -9.48 -4.12 7.14
CA ASP A 292 -8.45 -4.30 6.11
C ASP A 292 -8.97 -4.08 4.68
N ASN A 293 -10.29 -4.19 4.49
CA ASN A 293 -10.96 -3.95 3.21
C ASN A 293 -11.66 -2.59 3.14
N ALA A 294 -11.55 -1.72 4.16
CA ALA A 294 -12.26 -0.45 4.22
C ALA A 294 -11.94 0.46 3.02
N ASP A 295 -10.67 0.50 2.61
CA ASP A 295 -10.19 1.23 1.43
C ASP A 295 -10.06 0.32 0.17
N GLY A 296 -10.62 -0.89 0.25
CA GLY A 296 -10.59 -1.93 -0.76
C GLY A 296 -9.32 -2.78 -0.71
N TRP A 297 -9.49 -4.09 -0.84
CA TRP A 297 -8.42 -5.08 -0.84
C TRP A 297 -7.60 -5.06 -2.15
N ARG A 298 -6.28 -5.25 -2.03
CA ARG A 298 -5.34 -5.15 -3.17
C ARG A 298 -4.77 -6.49 -3.62
N VAL A 299 -4.80 -7.54 -2.81
CA VAL A 299 -4.16 -8.82 -3.14
C VAL A 299 -5.10 -9.71 -3.95
N LYS A 300 -4.87 -9.77 -5.26
CA LYS A 300 -5.66 -10.57 -6.21
C LYS A 300 -5.00 -11.92 -6.47
N GLN A 301 -5.61 -13.02 -6.05
CA GLN A 301 -5.22 -14.36 -6.49
C GLN A 301 -5.35 -14.50 -8.00
N ILE A 302 -4.38 -15.18 -8.60
CA ILE A 302 -4.35 -15.53 -10.01
C ILE A 302 -4.02 -16.99 -10.22
N THR A 303 -4.59 -17.55 -11.29
CA THR A 303 -4.26 -18.89 -11.81
C THR A 303 -2.92 -18.86 -12.56
N TYR A 304 -2.36 -20.04 -12.88
CA TYR A 304 -1.13 -20.11 -13.68
C TYR A 304 -1.29 -19.56 -15.11
N PRO A 305 -2.40 -19.80 -15.84
CA PRO A 305 -2.67 -19.12 -17.11
C PRO A 305 -2.66 -17.59 -17.01
N GLU A 306 -3.28 -17.02 -15.97
CA GLU A 306 -3.25 -15.58 -15.70
C GLU A 306 -1.82 -15.09 -15.44
N LEU A 307 -1.01 -15.84 -14.69
CA LEU A 307 0.40 -15.51 -14.49
C LEU A 307 1.16 -15.47 -15.83
N LEU A 308 1.03 -16.51 -16.67
CA LEU A 308 1.71 -16.55 -17.96
C LEU A 308 1.27 -15.40 -18.88
N HIS A 309 -0.03 -15.10 -18.89
CA HIS A 309 -0.57 -13.98 -19.65
C HIS A 309 0.03 -12.66 -19.18
N LEU A 310 -0.02 -12.37 -17.88
CA LEU A 310 0.55 -11.16 -17.28
C LEU A 310 2.04 -11.00 -17.61
N LEU A 311 2.81 -12.07 -17.53
CA LEU A 311 4.25 -12.08 -17.87
C LEU A 311 4.52 -11.94 -19.39
N SER A 312 3.50 -12.09 -20.23
CA SER A 312 3.60 -11.96 -21.68
C SER A 312 3.27 -10.55 -22.21
N ILE A 313 2.59 -9.71 -21.42
CA ILE A 313 2.15 -8.37 -21.82
C ILE A 313 3.35 -7.48 -22.15
N LYS A 314 3.35 -6.93 -23.36
CA LYS A 314 4.50 -6.23 -23.96
C LYS A 314 4.13 -5.00 -24.80
N ASP A 315 2.94 -4.48 -24.60
CA ASP A 315 2.40 -3.33 -25.32
C ASP A 315 3.16 -2.03 -25.01
N THR A 316 3.62 -1.83 -23.78
CA THR A 316 4.51 -0.72 -23.41
C THR A 316 5.75 -1.20 -22.65
N ALA A 317 6.84 -0.42 -22.74
CA ALA A 317 8.11 -0.78 -22.12
C ALA A 317 8.11 -0.56 -20.60
N ASP A 318 7.26 0.33 -20.11
CA ASP A 318 7.15 0.82 -18.74
C ASP A 318 5.99 0.19 -17.94
N LYS A 319 5.32 -0.82 -18.49
CA LYS A 319 4.26 -1.53 -17.77
C LYS A 319 4.84 -2.33 -16.61
N ASN A 320 4.38 -2.03 -15.41
CA ASN A 320 4.89 -2.58 -14.14
C ASN A 320 3.80 -3.35 -13.39
N PHE A 321 4.10 -4.56 -12.96
CA PHE A 321 3.21 -5.35 -12.11
C PHE A 321 3.88 -5.62 -10.76
N VAL A 322 3.07 -5.76 -9.70
CA VAL A 322 3.52 -6.24 -8.39
C VAL A 322 3.01 -7.66 -8.23
N LEU A 323 3.93 -8.61 -8.00
CA LEU A 323 3.60 -10.01 -7.81
C LEU A 323 4.00 -10.46 -6.40
N LEU A 324 3.10 -11.16 -5.72
CA LEU A 324 3.31 -11.84 -4.44
C LEU A 324 3.27 -13.35 -4.67
N PHE A 325 4.37 -14.04 -4.39
CA PHE A 325 4.43 -15.49 -4.41
C PHE A 325 4.21 -16.06 -3.01
N GLY A 326 3.25 -16.97 -2.88
CA GLY A 326 2.92 -17.64 -1.63
C GLY A 326 1.43 -17.84 -1.44
N GLY A 327 1.04 -18.89 -0.72
CA GLY A 327 -0.35 -19.18 -0.38
C GLY A 327 -0.62 -19.12 1.11
N THR A 328 -1.91 -19.13 1.48
CA THR A 328 -2.37 -19.12 2.88
C THR A 328 -2.00 -20.39 3.66
N TRP A 329 -1.59 -21.46 2.97
CA TRP A 329 -1.02 -22.67 3.60
C TRP A 329 0.30 -22.37 4.34
N CYS A 330 1.04 -21.34 3.91
CA CYS A 330 2.28 -20.94 4.58
C CYS A 330 1.98 -19.91 5.67
N HIS A 331 2.38 -20.21 6.90
CA HIS A 331 2.29 -19.28 8.02
C HIS A 331 3.12 -18.00 7.76
N ASN A 332 4.26 -18.11 7.07
CA ASN A 332 5.05 -16.95 6.67
C ASN A 332 4.29 -15.99 5.75
N THR A 333 3.57 -16.51 4.75
CA THR A 333 2.76 -15.68 3.85
C THR A 333 1.67 -14.98 4.63
N ARG A 334 0.95 -15.74 5.45
CA ARG A 334 -0.10 -15.26 6.35
C ARG A 334 0.38 -14.10 7.24
N ALA A 335 1.59 -14.17 7.76
CA ALA A 335 2.16 -13.17 8.66
C ALA A 335 2.28 -11.75 8.06
N VAL A 336 2.28 -11.59 6.73
CA VAL A 336 2.51 -10.30 6.07
C VAL A 336 1.34 -9.82 5.20
N LEU A 337 0.29 -10.62 5.01
CA LEU A 337 -0.84 -10.28 4.12
C LEU A 337 -1.46 -8.91 4.43
N LYS A 338 -1.72 -8.65 5.72
CA LYS A 338 -2.26 -7.38 6.21
C LYS A 338 -1.39 -6.20 5.75
N HIS A 339 -0.10 -6.27 6.08
CA HIS A 339 0.87 -5.21 5.76
C HIS A 339 1.11 -5.06 4.25
N VAL A 340 1.08 -6.14 3.46
CA VAL A 340 1.15 -6.05 1.98
C VAL A 340 -0.03 -5.25 1.43
N ASN A 341 -1.22 -5.45 1.98
CA ASN A 341 -2.41 -4.70 1.58
C ASN A 341 -2.35 -3.23 2.03
N GLU A 342 -1.98 -2.97 3.29
CA GLU A 342 -1.80 -1.61 3.83
C GLU A 342 -0.78 -0.82 2.98
N GLU A 343 0.40 -1.38 2.77
CA GLU A 343 1.46 -0.75 1.97
C GLU A 343 1.01 -0.52 0.51
N ALA A 344 0.26 -1.45 -0.09
CA ALA A 344 -0.30 -1.25 -1.42
C ALA A 344 -1.31 -0.09 -1.44
N GLN A 345 -2.19 0.02 -0.45
CA GLN A 345 -3.17 1.11 -0.31
C GLN A 345 -2.48 2.46 -0.13
N GLU A 346 -1.53 2.56 0.80
CA GLU A 346 -0.77 3.80 1.10
C GLU A 346 0.02 4.31 -0.11
N ASN A 347 0.45 3.38 -0.97
CA ASN A 347 1.25 3.66 -2.14
C ASN A 347 0.46 3.77 -3.45
N GLY A 348 -0.87 3.70 -3.39
CA GLY A 348 -1.76 3.81 -4.55
C GLY A 348 -1.65 2.64 -5.53
N VAL A 349 -1.11 1.50 -5.10
CA VAL A 349 -1.12 0.25 -5.88
C VAL A 349 -2.53 -0.33 -5.84
N THR A 350 -3.14 -0.49 -7.00
CA THR A 350 -4.52 -1.00 -7.13
C THR A 350 -4.60 -2.52 -7.13
N THR A 351 -3.53 -3.22 -7.50
CA THR A 351 -3.50 -4.68 -7.55
C THR A 351 -2.11 -5.23 -7.28
N VAL A 352 -2.04 -6.17 -6.34
CA VAL A 352 -0.91 -7.07 -6.07
C VAL A 352 -1.33 -8.46 -6.51
N TYR A 353 -0.71 -8.97 -7.56
CA TYR A 353 -1.04 -10.27 -8.14
C TYR A 353 -0.42 -11.40 -7.32
N ASN A 354 -1.25 -12.23 -6.70
CA ASN A 354 -0.80 -13.35 -5.89
C ASN A 354 -0.84 -14.66 -6.66
N PHE A 355 0.33 -15.30 -6.79
CA PHE A 355 0.43 -16.66 -7.35
C PHE A 355 0.81 -17.65 -6.25
N ASP A 356 0.00 -18.70 -6.08
CA ASP A 356 0.26 -19.77 -5.14
C ASP A 356 1.18 -20.84 -5.76
N LEU A 357 2.29 -21.13 -5.08
CA LEU A 357 3.27 -22.13 -5.49
C LEU A 357 2.93 -23.55 -5.02
N VAL A 358 1.87 -23.71 -4.23
CA VAL A 358 1.04 -24.91 -4.26
C VAL A 358 -0.07 -24.59 -5.25
N LEU A 359 0.04 -25.13 -6.47
CA LEU A 359 -0.78 -24.73 -7.61
C LEU A 359 -2.28 -24.67 -7.22
N ASP A 360 -2.87 -23.50 -7.40
CA ASP A 360 -4.26 -23.16 -7.07
C ASP A 360 -4.71 -23.48 -5.62
N GLY A 361 -3.75 -23.56 -4.68
CA GLY A 361 -3.98 -23.85 -3.27
C GLY A 361 -4.43 -25.29 -2.99
N GLY A 362 -4.20 -26.22 -3.93
CA GLY A 362 -4.58 -27.63 -3.81
C GLY A 362 -3.87 -28.36 -2.66
N THR A 363 -4.63 -28.77 -1.65
CA THR A 363 -4.13 -29.45 -0.44
C THR A 363 -4.66 -30.88 -0.28
N THR A 364 -4.96 -31.60 -1.37
CA THR A 364 -5.49 -32.98 -1.26
C THR A 364 -4.45 -34.02 -0.81
N ASN A 365 -3.16 -33.67 -0.69
CA ASN A 365 -2.10 -34.56 -0.21
C ASN A 365 -0.95 -33.86 0.55
N GLY A 366 -1.28 -33.01 1.52
CA GLY A 366 -0.36 -32.34 2.44
C GLY A 366 -0.20 -30.85 2.14
N THR A 367 0.07 -30.06 3.17
CA THR A 367 0.08 -28.58 3.08
C THR A 367 1.37 -27.99 2.53
N ASN A 368 2.53 -28.59 2.83
CA ASN A 368 3.84 -28.03 2.45
C ASN A 368 4.93 -29.08 2.68
N GLY A 369 5.40 -29.76 1.64
CA GLY A 369 6.50 -30.70 1.82
C GLY A 369 6.80 -31.59 0.62
N GLY A 370 7.86 -32.38 0.79
CA GLY A 370 8.38 -33.32 -0.21
C GLY A 370 7.38 -34.36 -0.73
N SER A 371 6.22 -34.50 -0.11
CA SER A 371 5.15 -35.44 -0.50
C SER A 371 3.98 -34.81 -1.26
N ASN A 372 3.90 -33.48 -1.41
CA ASN A 372 2.84 -32.85 -2.21
C ASN A 372 3.33 -32.62 -3.67
N PRO A 373 2.74 -33.29 -4.67
CA PRO A 373 3.13 -33.15 -6.08
C PRO A 373 2.64 -31.82 -6.71
N ILE A 374 1.73 -31.10 -6.06
CA ILE A 374 1.15 -29.83 -6.52
C ILE A 374 2.04 -28.64 -6.12
N HIS A 375 3.03 -28.87 -5.24
CA HIS A 375 3.99 -27.86 -4.82
C HIS A 375 5.07 -27.65 -5.90
N VAL A 376 4.84 -26.72 -6.83
CA VAL A 376 5.59 -26.62 -8.10
C VAL A 376 7.01 -26.05 -7.95
N ARG A 377 7.33 -25.42 -6.81
CA ARG A 377 8.64 -24.82 -6.51
C ARG A 377 9.63 -25.78 -5.82
N ASP A 378 9.46 -27.09 -6.03
CA ASP A 378 10.35 -28.16 -5.54
C ASP A 378 10.87 -29.02 -6.70
N ASN A 379 11.86 -29.88 -6.44
CA ASN A 379 12.43 -30.76 -7.47
C ASN A 379 11.39 -31.68 -8.11
N ALA A 380 11.51 -31.85 -9.43
CA ALA A 380 10.63 -32.71 -10.23
C ALA A 380 10.65 -34.15 -9.73
N ASN A 381 11.79 -34.63 -9.23
CA ASN A 381 11.92 -35.95 -8.62
C ASN A 381 11.83 -35.84 -7.09
N SER A 382 11.21 -36.82 -6.44
CA SER A 382 11.08 -36.88 -4.97
C SER A 382 11.51 -38.25 -4.45
N GLY A 383 12.61 -38.29 -3.69
CA GLY A 383 13.21 -39.55 -3.26
C GLY A 383 13.53 -40.44 -4.47
N SER A 384 12.94 -41.64 -4.50
CA SER A 384 13.05 -42.59 -5.62
C SER A 384 11.97 -42.39 -6.70
N THR A 385 11.01 -41.50 -6.52
CA THR A 385 9.94 -41.25 -7.50
C THR A 385 10.40 -40.24 -8.55
N PHE A 386 10.57 -40.74 -9.77
CA PHE A 386 10.84 -39.95 -10.97
C PHE A 386 9.58 -39.21 -11.43
N ASN A 387 9.74 -37.98 -11.93
CA ASN A 387 8.66 -37.13 -12.47
C ASN A 387 7.45 -37.02 -11.52
N PHE A 388 7.75 -36.71 -10.27
CA PHE A 388 6.78 -36.57 -9.20
C PHE A 388 6.02 -35.24 -9.24
N ARG A 389 6.68 -34.13 -9.63
CA ARG A 389 6.10 -32.78 -9.67
C ARG A 389 6.17 -32.17 -11.07
N PRO A 390 5.20 -31.31 -11.45
CA PRO A 390 5.31 -30.49 -12.65
C PRO A 390 6.16 -29.24 -12.38
N SER A 391 7.41 -29.45 -11.94
CA SER A 391 8.30 -28.35 -11.54
C SER A 391 8.66 -27.39 -12.68
N TYR A 392 8.35 -27.74 -13.93
CA TYR A 392 8.44 -26.84 -15.08
C TYR A 392 7.52 -25.61 -14.94
N VAL A 393 6.40 -25.72 -14.23
CA VAL A 393 5.47 -24.61 -13.96
C VAL A 393 6.19 -23.45 -13.28
N TYR A 394 7.10 -23.75 -12.34
CA TYR A 394 7.97 -22.75 -11.70
C TYR A 394 9.25 -22.52 -12.51
N GLY A 395 9.90 -23.60 -12.94
CA GLY A 395 11.21 -23.57 -13.60
C GLY A 395 11.23 -22.74 -14.88
N ASP A 396 10.26 -22.95 -15.76
CA ASP A 396 10.16 -22.23 -17.03
C ASP A 396 9.93 -20.73 -16.79
N VAL A 397 9.10 -20.36 -15.82
CA VAL A 397 8.84 -18.96 -15.44
C VAL A 397 10.11 -18.29 -14.93
N VAL A 398 10.83 -18.93 -13.99
CA VAL A 398 12.07 -18.33 -13.47
C VAL A 398 13.13 -18.20 -14.57
N ARG A 399 13.28 -19.23 -15.40
CA ARG A 399 14.27 -19.24 -16.47
C ARG A 399 13.99 -18.21 -17.57
N SER A 400 12.72 -17.99 -17.90
CA SER A 400 12.32 -17.09 -19.01
C SER A 400 12.05 -15.66 -18.54
N SER A 401 11.29 -15.49 -17.46
CA SER A 401 10.76 -14.19 -17.02
C SER A 401 11.53 -13.59 -15.85
N PHE A 402 12.10 -14.40 -14.94
CA PHE A 402 12.78 -13.89 -13.73
C PHE A 402 14.30 -14.12 -13.76
N ARG A 403 14.93 -13.83 -14.90
CA ARG A 403 16.35 -14.14 -15.17
C ARG A 403 17.34 -13.51 -14.18
N ASN A 404 16.99 -12.35 -13.61
CA ASN A 404 17.80 -11.65 -12.61
C ASN A 404 17.26 -11.79 -11.17
N LEU A 405 16.37 -12.75 -10.92
CA LEU A 405 15.88 -13.06 -9.57
C LEU A 405 17.05 -13.46 -8.66
N VAL A 406 17.11 -12.88 -7.47
CA VAL A 406 17.99 -13.36 -6.39
C VAL A 406 17.16 -13.90 -5.22
N THR A 407 17.66 -14.96 -4.59
CA THR A 407 17.03 -15.74 -3.51
C THR A 407 18.06 -16.04 -2.43
N GLU A 408 17.65 -16.47 -1.24
CA GLU A 408 18.57 -16.90 -0.17
C GLU A 408 19.50 -18.02 -0.64
N TYR A 409 18.96 -18.94 -1.45
CA TYR A 409 19.72 -20.07 -1.96
C TYR A 409 20.37 -19.75 -3.31
N ASP A 410 21.70 -19.91 -3.38
CA ASP A 410 22.40 -20.03 -4.66
C ASP A 410 22.12 -21.43 -5.27
N PRO A 411 21.79 -21.53 -6.57
CA PRO A 411 21.39 -22.80 -7.16
C PRO A 411 22.54 -23.83 -7.26
N ASN A 412 23.79 -23.39 -7.14
CA ASN A 412 24.97 -24.27 -7.22
C ASN A 412 25.41 -24.79 -5.85
N THR A 413 25.13 -24.06 -4.77
CA THR A 413 25.61 -24.37 -3.42
C THR A 413 24.51 -24.57 -2.38
N GLY A 414 23.27 -24.17 -2.68
CA GLY A 414 22.12 -24.22 -1.79
C GLY A 414 20.94 -25.02 -2.33
N SER A 415 19.77 -24.81 -1.73
CA SER A 415 18.51 -25.40 -2.20
C SER A 415 18.15 -24.88 -3.60
N ARG A 416 17.67 -25.76 -4.46
CA ARG A 416 17.39 -25.45 -5.87
C ARG A 416 16.13 -26.17 -6.35
N VAL A 417 15.65 -25.78 -7.52
CA VAL A 417 14.59 -26.50 -8.23
C VAL A 417 15.17 -27.09 -9.50
N SER A 418 15.30 -28.42 -9.51
CA SER A 418 15.60 -29.19 -10.72
C SER A 418 14.30 -29.61 -11.39
N TYR A 419 14.19 -29.39 -12.70
CA TYR A 419 12.98 -29.62 -13.47
C TYR A 419 13.28 -30.04 -14.91
N TYR A 420 12.29 -30.64 -15.57
CA TYR A 420 12.34 -30.97 -17.00
C TYR A 420 11.77 -29.78 -17.79
N PRO A 421 12.59 -29.05 -18.57
CA PRO A 421 12.11 -27.87 -19.29
C PRO A 421 10.91 -28.18 -20.17
N ASN A 422 9.89 -27.32 -20.16
CA ASN A 422 8.64 -27.52 -20.88
C ASN A 422 7.86 -28.82 -20.53
N GLY A 423 8.20 -29.50 -19.43
CA GLY A 423 7.64 -30.81 -19.10
C GLY A 423 8.13 -31.96 -20.00
N ASP A 424 9.18 -31.72 -20.80
CA ASP A 424 9.76 -32.73 -21.69
C ASP A 424 10.74 -33.63 -20.93
N LEU A 425 10.32 -34.89 -20.69
CA LEU A 425 11.11 -35.88 -19.95
C LEU A 425 12.32 -36.41 -20.74
N ALA A 426 12.41 -36.14 -22.05
CA ALA A 426 13.58 -36.44 -22.85
C ALA A 426 14.65 -35.35 -22.76
N ALA A 427 14.30 -34.15 -22.29
CA ALA A 427 15.24 -33.06 -22.07
C ALA A 427 16.12 -33.31 -20.84
N PHE A 428 17.37 -32.83 -20.89
CA PHE A 428 18.23 -32.83 -19.72
C PHE A 428 17.63 -31.92 -18.63
N PRO A 429 17.54 -32.36 -17.35
CA PRO A 429 17.01 -31.52 -16.29
C PRO A 429 17.77 -30.20 -16.14
N ASP A 430 17.05 -29.09 -16.11
CA ASP A 430 17.61 -27.77 -15.82
C ASP A 430 17.45 -27.46 -14.32
N VAL A 431 18.18 -26.45 -13.83
CA VAL A 431 18.21 -26.01 -12.44
C VAL A 431 18.04 -24.51 -12.34
N VAL A 432 17.08 -24.08 -11.52
CA VAL A 432 16.87 -22.67 -11.18
C VAL A 432 16.92 -22.45 -9.66
N ARG A 433 17.06 -21.17 -9.29
CA ARG A 433 16.95 -20.70 -7.90
C ARG A 433 15.61 -21.10 -7.30
N LYS A 434 15.61 -21.51 -6.03
CA LYS A 434 14.40 -21.81 -5.27
C LYS A 434 13.99 -20.60 -4.45
N LEU A 435 12.81 -20.06 -4.75
CA LEU A 435 12.17 -18.99 -4.00
C LEU A 435 11.54 -19.54 -2.72
N GLN A 436 11.75 -18.83 -1.60
CA GLN A 436 10.97 -19.02 -0.37
C GLN A 436 9.83 -18.03 -0.30
N VAL A 437 8.73 -18.46 0.33
CA VAL A 437 7.49 -17.68 0.40
C VAL A 437 7.32 -17.12 1.82
N PRO A 438 6.78 -15.90 1.97
CA PRO A 438 6.30 -15.00 0.93
C PRO A 438 7.44 -14.30 0.17
N PHE A 439 7.19 -13.94 -1.07
CA PHE A 439 8.15 -13.17 -1.86
C PHE A 439 7.45 -12.17 -2.78
N LEU A 440 7.86 -10.89 -2.71
CA LEU A 440 7.31 -9.86 -3.59
C LEU A 440 8.34 -9.43 -4.63
N ILE A 441 7.87 -9.24 -5.86
CA ILE A 441 8.65 -8.64 -6.94
C ILE A 441 7.86 -7.55 -7.66
N ASN A 442 8.59 -6.55 -8.16
CA ASN A 442 8.09 -5.65 -9.20
C ASN A 442 8.63 -6.14 -10.54
N TYR A 443 7.73 -6.47 -11.45
CA TYR A 443 8.03 -7.04 -12.75
C TYR A 443 7.73 -6.05 -13.88
N GLN A 444 8.69 -5.88 -14.79
CA GLN A 444 8.59 -5.06 -15.99
C GLN A 444 9.23 -5.79 -17.17
N ARG A 445 8.38 -6.43 -17.98
CA ARG A 445 8.81 -7.31 -19.09
C ARG A 445 9.67 -6.60 -20.15
N GLY A 446 9.24 -5.41 -20.56
CA GLY A 446 9.72 -4.72 -21.77
C GLY A 446 9.04 -5.21 -23.06
N THR A 447 9.34 -4.55 -24.18
CA THR A 447 8.68 -4.76 -25.49
C THR A 447 9.37 -5.76 -26.42
N GLY A 448 10.56 -6.25 -26.03
CA GLY A 448 11.36 -7.17 -26.84
C GLY A 448 10.68 -8.54 -27.07
N THR A 449 11.21 -9.31 -28.03
CA THR A 449 10.72 -10.68 -28.31
C THR A 449 10.72 -11.53 -27.03
N ASN A 450 11.85 -11.54 -26.33
CA ASN A 450 12.00 -12.19 -25.03
C ASN A 450 11.85 -11.17 -23.89
N PRO A 451 11.40 -11.59 -22.69
CA PRO A 451 11.47 -10.75 -21.50
C PRO A 451 12.87 -10.20 -21.25
N SER A 452 12.94 -8.97 -20.74
CA SER A 452 14.20 -8.33 -20.37
C SER A 452 15.00 -9.20 -19.39
N SER A 453 16.33 -9.24 -19.55
CA SER A 453 17.22 -9.88 -18.56
C SER A 453 17.17 -9.20 -17.19
N THR A 454 16.60 -7.99 -17.11
CA THR A 454 16.42 -7.20 -15.89
C THR A 454 14.94 -6.98 -15.58
N ALA A 455 14.07 -7.91 -15.95
CA ALA A 455 12.62 -7.74 -15.81
C ALA A 455 12.16 -7.70 -14.34
N VAL A 456 12.89 -8.32 -13.41
CA VAL A 456 12.68 -8.10 -11.97
C VAL A 456 13.36 -6.78 -11.60
N LYS A 457 12.56 -5.73 -11.34
CA LYS A 457 13.05 -4.36 -11.07
C LYS A 457 13.28 -4.11 -9.59
N ARG A 458 12.46 -4.71 -8.75
CA ARG A 458 12.58 -4.66 -7.29
C ARG A 458 12.15 -6.01 -6.73
N GLN A 459 12.68 -6.36 -5.56
CA GLN A 459 12.30 -7.56 -4.85
C GLN A 459 12.43 -7.33 -3.35
N TRP A 460 11.48 -7.87 -2.59
CA TRP A 460 11.44 -7.75 -1.15
C TRP A 460 12.29 -8.86 -0.52
N ILE A 461 13.56 -8.54 -0.27
CA ILE A 461 14.57 -9.47 0.23
C ILE A 461 15.58 -8.71 1.09
N GLN A 462 16.11 -9.34 2.13
CA GLN A 462 17.22 -8.79 2.89
C GLN A 462 18.51 -9.03 2.10
N GLN A 463 19.30 -7.98 1.90
CA GLN A 463 20.65 -8.08 1.35
C GLN A 463 21.67 -7.81 2.45
N ASN A 464 22.51 -8.81 2.72
CA ASN A 464 23.60 -8.76 3.68
C ASN A 464 24.95 -8.78 2.95
N LEU A 465 26.04 -8.53 3.67
CA LEU A 465 27.40 -8.68 3.17
C LEU A 465 28.05 -9.86 3.90
N ASP A 466 28.53 -10.85 3.17
CA ASP A 466 29.38 -11.87 3.75
C ASP A 466 30.73 -11.26 4.09
N ALA A 467 31.04 -11.17 5.39
CA ALA A 467 32.27 -10.56 5.88
C ALA A 467 33.55 -11.29 5.41
N SER A 468 33.46 -12.56 5.02
CA SER A 468 34.60 -13.36 4.57
C SER A 468 34.93 -13.17 3.09
N THR A 469 33.90 -12.98 2.25
CA THR A 469 34.05 -12.86 0.79
C THR A 469 33.86 -11.44 0.28
N GLY A 470 33.21 -10.56 1.05
CA GLY A 470 32.78 -9.24 0.62
C GLY A 470 31.68 -9.28 -0.45
N LEU A 471 31.06 -10.44 -0.68
CA LEU A 471 29.98 -10.61 -1.65
C LEU A 471 28.61 -10.43 -0.98
N PRO A 472 27.59 -9.97 -1.74
CA PRO A 472 26.24 -9.89 -1.21
C PRO A 472 25.68 -11.30 -0.94
N THR A 473 25.06 -11.46 0.20
CA THR A 473 24.20 -12.60 0.53
C THR A 473 22.77 -12.13 0.67
N PHE A 474 21.83 -13.05 0.49
CA PHE A 474 20.41 -12.73 0.51
C PHE A 474 19.69 -13.60 1.52
N ARG A 475 18.60 -13.07 2.07
CA ARG A 475 17.71 -13.81 2.97
C ARG A 475 16.27 -13.38 2.70
N GLU A 476 15.39 -14.34 2.43
CA GLU A 476 13.96 -14.02 2.32
C GLU A 476 13.33 -13.73 3.69
N TYR A 477 12.36 -12.82 3.72
CA TYR A 477 11.67 -12.41 4.93
C TYR A 477 10.58 -13.40 5.36
N MET A 478 11.01 -14.56 5.85
CA MET A 478 10.15 -15.56 6.48
C MET A 478 9.96 -15.25 7.97
N SER A 479 8.75 -14.87 8.38
CA SER A 479 8.42 -14.49 9.75
C SER A 479 7.05 -15.03 10.18
N GLU A 480 6.66 -14.81 11.42
CA GLU A 480 5.41 -15.29 11.99
C GLU A 480 4.47 -14.14 12.36
N TRP A 481 3.16 -14.42 12.39
CA TRP A 481 2.14 -13.40 12.68
C TRP A 481 2.37 -12.72 14.03
N TRP A 482 2.72 -13.49 15.05
CA TRP A 482 3.01 -12.99 16.39
C TRP A 482 4.34 -12.23 16.52
N PHE A 483 5.08 -12.04 15.42
CA PHE A 483 6.26 -11.18 15.36
C PHE A 483 6.01 -9.93 14.49
N THR A 484 5.29 -10.06 13.39
CA THR A 484 4.88 -8.91 12.55
C THR A 484 3.81 -8.07 13.25
N LYS A 485 2.90 -8.72 13.97
CA LYS A 485 2.02 -8.12 14.99
C LYS A 485 2.31 -8.77 16.35
N PRO A 486 3.28 -8.23 17.12
CA PRO A 486 3.73 -8.82 18.37
C PRO A 486 2.59 -9.25 19.31
N SER A 487 2.50 -10.55 19.59
CA SER A 487 1.55 -11.09 20.58
C SER A 487 2.07 -10.88 22.01
N ALA A 488 1.25 -11.18 23.02
CA ALA A 488 1.64 -11.02 24.41
C ALA A 488 2.78 -11.96 24.83
N GLN A 489 2.92 -13.14 24.21
CA GLN A 489 3.96 -14.12 24.55
C GLN A 489 4.97 -14.37 23.42
N LEU A 490 4.82 -13.74 22.25
CA LEU A 490 5.75 -13.86 21.12
C LEU A 490 6.01 -15.34 20.71
N GLY A 491 4.98 -16.18 20.72
CA GLY A 491 5.11 -17.60 20.39
C GLY A 491 5.70 -18.48 21.50
N LEU A 492 6.04 -17.93 22.66
CA LEU A 492 6.62 -18.67 23.80
C LEU A 492 5.56 -19.47 24.55
N SER A 493 5.94 -20.62 25.11
CA SER A 493 5.04 -21.47 25.91
C SER A 493 4.84 -20.98 27.35
N PHE A 494 5.31 -19.78 27.67
CA PHE A 494 5.22 -19.16 28.99
C PHE A 494 4.91 -17.66 28.84
N PRO A 495 4.18 -17.05 29.79
CA PRO A 495 3.94 -15.61 29.79
C PRO A 495 5.25 -14.86 30.05
N ILE A 496 5.44 -13.72 29.37
CA ILE A 496 6.57 -12.84 29.62
C ILE A 496 6.29 -12.07 30.93
N PRO A 497 7.03 -12.32 32.02
CA PRO A 497 6.78 -11.65 33.30
C PRO A 497 7.24 -10.19 33.25
N ALA A 498 6.67 -9.34 34.12
CA ALA A 498 7.11 -7.96 34.27
C ALA A 498 8.53 -7.84 34.84
N ASP A 499 8.94 -8.79 35.71
CA ASP A 499 10.30 -8.94 36.18
C ASP A 499 10.95 -10.15 35.49
N GLU A 500 11.74 -9.90 34.46
CA GLU A 500 12.40 -10.95 33.68
C GLU A 500 13.55 -11.64 34.42
N SER A 501 14.00 -11.11 35.57
CA SER A 501 15.01 -11.78 36.40
C SER A 501 14.49 -13.09 37.01
N THR A 502 13.16 -13.27 37.03
CA THR A 502 12.53 -14.51 37.50
C THR A 502 12.55 -15.63 36.45
N LEU A 503 12.98 -15.35 35.21
CA LEU A 503 13.06 -16.36 34.17
C LEU A 503 14.20 -17.34 34.44
N THR A 504 13.96 -18.62 34.15
CA THR A 504 15.05 -19.60 34.07
C THR A 504 15.99 -19.24 32.91
N ALA A 505 17.26 -19.66 32.97
CA ALA A 505 18.21 -19.38 31.89
C ALA A 505 17.72 -19.82 30.49
N PRO A 506 17.10 -21.02 30.30
CA PRO A 506 16.51 -21.39 29.02
C PRO A 506 15.39 -20.46 28.55
N GLN A 507 14.51 -20.04 29.47
CA GLN A 507 13.43 -19.11 29.14
C GLN A 507 13.97 -17.74 28.74
N ALA A 508 15.01 -17.25 29.42
CA ALA A 508 15.66 -16.00 29.07
C ALA A 508 16.27 -16.07 27.65
N THR A 509 16.91 -17.19 27.30
CA THR A 509 17.41 -17.42 25.93
C THR A 509 16.28 -17.47 24.90
N GLN A 510 15.19 -18.17 25.17
CA GLN A 510 14.03 -18.24 24.27
C GLN A 510 13.38 -16.88 24.06
N LEU A 511 13.25 -16.08 25.13
CA LEU A 511 12.73 -14.71 25.04
C LEU A 511 13.66 -13.80 24.21
N SER A 512 14.98 -13.92 24.39
CA SER A 512 15.95 -13.20 23.55
C SER A 512 15.77 -13.54 22.08
N GLN A 513 15.69 -14.82 21.74
CA GLN A 513 15.49 -15.26 20.35
C GLN A 513 14.15 -14.78 19.77
N ALA A 514 13.07 -14.81 20.58
CA ALA A 514 11.78 -14.28 20.16
C ALA A 514 11.85 -12.77 19.85
N ARG A 515 12.62 -12.00 20.62
CA ARG A 515 12.85 -10.56 20.36
C ARG A 515 13.72 -10.32 19.14
N ASP A 516 14.68 -11.18 18.86
CA ASP A 516 15.46 -11.14 17.62
C ASP A 516 14.55 -11.39 16.41
N ASN A 517 13.61 -12.34 16.52
CA ASN A 517 12.60 -12.58 15.48
C ASN A 517 11.62 -11.41 15.32
N VAL A 518 11.23 -10.74 16.40
CA VAL A 518 10.47 -9.47 16.31
C VAL A 518 11.29 -8.43 15.54
N THR A 519 12.57 -8.27 15.86
CA THR A 519 13.45 -7.31 15.16
C THR A 519 13.55 -7.64 13.67
N PHE A 520 13.72 -8.91 13.31
CA PHE A 520 13.71 -9.37 11.92
C PHE A 520 12.36 -9.10 11.23
N ALA A 521 11.24 -9.33 11.93
CA ALA A 521 9.91 -9.04 11.41
C ALA A 521 9.70 -7.54 11.17
N GLN A 522 10.16 -6.68 12.07
CA GLN A 522 10.06 -5.23 11.92
C GLN A 522 10.97 -4.71 10.78
N ASP A 523 12.15 -5.30 10.57
CA ASP A 523 12.97 -5.03 9.36
C ASP A 523 12.21 -5.46 8.09
N ALA A 524 11.55 -6.61 8.12
CA ALA A 524 10.72 -7.08 7.00
C ALA A 524 9.61 -6.09 6.64
N LEU A 525 8.88 -5.57 7.64
CA LEU A 525 7.83 -4.56 7.42
C LEU A 525 8.41 -3.24 6.91
N ALA A 526 9.52 -2.76 7.48
CA ALA A 526 10.21 -1.56 7.00
C ALA A 526 10.73 -1.72 5.55
N LYS A 527 11.13 -2.94 5.17
CA LYS A 527 11.49 -3.25 3.77
C LYS A 527 10.29 -3.39 2.85
N LEU A 528 9.11 -3.65 3.39
CA LEU A 528 7.88 -3.63 2.61
C LEU A 528 7.54 -2.20 2.21
N ASP A 529 7.63 -1.24 3.15
CA ASP A 529 7.58 0.21 2.89
C ASP A 529 8.62 0.62 1.83
N ASP A 530 9.88 0.19 1.98
CA ASP A 530 10.92 0.45 0.96
C ASP A 530 10.56 -0.12 -0.42
N PHE A 531 9.99 -1.33 -0.45
CA PHE A 531 9.61 -2.00 -1.69
C PHE A 531 8.52 -1.22 -2.40
N PHE A 532 7.40 -0.97 -1.71
CA PHE A 532 6.23 -0.29 -2.27
C PHE A 532 6.54 1.17 -2.55
N GLY A 533 7.04 1.93 -1.58
CA GLY A 533 7.41 3.35 -1.72
C GLY A 533 8.40 3.63 -2.84
N GLY A 534 9.27 2.67 -3.15
CA GLY A 534 10.25 2.77 -4.22
C GLY A 534 9.78 2.29 -5.60
N LEU A 535 8.53 1.84 -5.76
CA LEU A 535 7.96 1.52 -7.08
C LEU A 535 8.07 2.74 -8.04
N PRO A 536 7.99 2.54 -9.36
CA PRO A 536 7.88 3.65 -10.31
C PRO A 536 6.69 4.57 -9.98
N GLY A 537 6.80 5.85 -10.33
CA GLY A 537 5.81 6.88 -9.98
C GLY A 537 6.30 7.88 -8.92
N ALA A 538 5.55 8.96 -8.77
CA ALA A 538 5.89 10.07 -7.89
C ALA A 538 5.82 9.66 -6.40
N VAL A 539 6.79 10.10 -5.60
CA VAL A 539 6.86 9.75 -4.17
C VAL A 539 6.51 10.94 -3.28
N VAL A 540 6.04 10.65 -2.06
CA VAL A 540 5.87 11.69 -1.05
C VAL A 540 7.26 12.16 -0.59
N SER A 541 7.46 13.47 -0.54
CA SER A 541 8.69 14.08 -0.04
C SER A 541 8.57 14.47 1.44
N THR A 542 9.73 14.67 2.08
CA THR A 542 9.86 15.37 3.35
C THR A 542 10.29 16.79 3.07
N GLN A 543 9.49 17.78 3.49
CA GLN A 543 9.78 19.19 3.23
C GLN A 543 10.20 19.93 4.49
N THR A 544 11.33 20.63 4.42
CA THR A 544 11.82 21.51 5.47
C THR A 544 11.85 22.95 4.96
N VAL A 545 11.12 23.85 5.60
CA VAL A 545 11.09 25.27 5.24
C VAL A 545 11.89 26.09 6.23
N THR A 546 12.85 26.86 5.73
CA THR A 546 13.71 27.75 6.52
C THR A 546 13.49 29.19 6.12
N ALA A 547 13.10 30.02 7.09
CA ALA A 547 12.86 31.45 6.92
C ALA A 547 13.58 32.25 8.03
N PRO A 548 14.87 32.58 7.86
CA PRO A 548 15.63 33.31 8.88
C PRO A 548 15.05 34.71 9.11
N THR A 549 15.08 35.17 10.36
CA THR A 549 14.76 36.57 10.67
C THR A 549 15.81 37.49 10.04
N VAL A 550 15.37 38.52 9.31
CA VAL A 550 16.27 39.51 8.72
C VAL A 550 16.03 40.90 9.30
N ALA A 551 17.07 41.73 9.36
CA ALA A 551 16.93 43.12 9.77
C ALA A 551 16.35 43.98 8.63
N TYR A 552 15.64 45.05 8.98
CA TYR A 552 15.11 46.01 8.01
C TYR A 552 16.20 46.51 7.04
N GLY A 553 15.89 46.42 5.75
CA GLY A 553 16.80 46.79 4.66
C GLY A 553 17.55 45.62 4.02
N THR A 554 17.47 44.42 4.61
CA THR A 554 17.97 43.17 4.03
C THR A 554 16.85 42.43 3.31
N ALA A 555 17.12 41.92 2.11
CA ALA A 555 16.17 41.08 1.37
C ALA A 555 16.07 39.71 2.06
N PRO A 556 14.86 39.27 2.48
CA PRO A 556 14.68 37.94 3.05
C PRO A 556 14.95 36.84 2.04
N LYS A 557 15.47 35.71 2.53
CA LYS A 557 15.52 34.45 1.78
C LYS A 557 14.70 33.40 2.50
N ILE A 558 13.80 32.75 1.77
CA ILE A 558 13.06 31.57 2.26
C ILE A 558 13.49 30.40 1.40
N THR A 559 13.82 29.28 2.04
CA THR A 559 14.24 28.07 1.35
C THR A 559 13.29 26.94 1.71
N VAL A 560 12.87 26.16 0.73
CA VAL A 560 12.27 24.84 0.94
C VAL A 560 13.25 23.78 0.46
N ALA A 561 13.64 22.87 1.36
CA ALA A 561 14.34 21.65 1.01
C ALA A 561 13.31 20.53 0.81
N ILE A 562 13.47 19.75 -0.25
CA ILE A 562 12.55 18.70 -0.71
C ILE A 562 13.34 17.38 -0.72
N ALA A 563 13.36 16.69 0.42
CA ALA A 563 14.04 15.41 0.55
C ALA A 563 13.09 14.25 0.26
N ASN A 564 13.62 13.08 -0.09
CA ASN A 564 12.84 11.84 -0.21
C ASN A 564 13.76 10.62 -0.01
N LYS A 565 13.16 9.48 0.34
CA LYS A 565 13.87 8.23 0.66
C LYS A 565 14.50 7.56 -0.58
N PHE A 566 14.00 7.88 -1.77
CA PHE A 566 14.27 7.12 -3.00
C PHE A 566 15.17 7.85 -4.01
N GLY A 567 15.82 8.95 -3.59
CA GLY A 567 16.72 9.73 -4.46
C GLY A 567 16.04 10.38 -5.67
N ARG A 568 14.71 10.54 -5.63
CA ARG A 568 13.90 11.19 -6.66
C ARG A 568 14.31 12.66 -6.77
N LEU A 569 14.44 13.17 -7.98
CA LEU A 569 14.86 14.55 -8.23
C LEU A 569 13.63 15.37 -8.63
N PRO A 570 13.14 16.30 -7.79
CA PRO A 570 12.06 17.19 -8.17
C PRO A 570 12.54 18.19 -9.23
N ALA A 571 11.68 18.43 -10.20
CA ALA A 571 11.80 19.38 -11.28
C ALA A 571 10.61 20.36 -11.27
N GLY A 572 10.58 21.30 -12.21
CA GLY A 572 9.49 22.26 -12.33
C GLY A 572 9.53 23.38 -11.28
N THR A 573 8.36 23.95 -10.97
CA THR A 573 8.26 25.26 -10.29
C THR A 573 7.65 25.13 -8.89
N ALA A 574 8.33 25.66 -7.88
CA ALA A 574 7.76 25.94 -6.57
C ALA A 574 7.36 27.42 -6.46
N THR A 575 6.30 27.71 -5.74
CA THR A 575 5.76 29.08 -5.60
C THR A 575 5.65 29.46 -4.13
N LEU A 576 6.25 30.60 -3.76
CA LEU A 576 6.07 31.22 -2.44
C LEU A 576 5.07 32.36 -2.55
N THR A 577 4.06 32.39 -1.69
CA THR A 577 3.18 33.54 -1.48
C THR A 577 3.47 34.15 -0.12
N VAL A 578 3.89 35.43 -0.08
CA VAL A 578 4.18 36.16 1.17
C VAL A 578 3.82 37.64 1.00
N GLY A 579 3.14 38.22 1.98
CA GLY A 579 2.78 39.64 1.96
C GLY A 579 1.89 40.05 0.76
N GLY A 580 1.08 39.12 0.23
CA GLY A 580 0.22 39.35 -0.93
C GLY A 580 0.91 39.26 -2.30
N ALA A 581 2.22 38.98 -2.34
CA ALA A 581 2.99 38.78 -3.56
C ALA A 581 3.34 37.30 -3.77
N SER A 582 3.49 36.90 -5.03
CA SER A 582 3.86 35.53 -5.45
C SER A 582 5.24 35.50 -6.10
N TYR A 583 6.04 34.50 -5.73
CA TYR A 583 7.41 34.30 -6.16
C TYR A 583 7.59 32.88 -6.71
N PRO A 584 7.47 32.65 -8.02
CA PRO A 584 7.77 31.36 -8.64
C PRO A 584 9.29 31.17 -8.81
N VAL A 585 9.80 29.99 -8.47
CA VAL A 585 11.23 29.62 -8.60
C VAL A 585 11.33 28.18 -9.10
N GLN A 586 12.27 27.92 -10.01
CA GLN A 586 12.59 26.55 -10.44
C GLN A 586 13.21 25.76 -9.29
N VAL A 587 12.72 24.54 -9.10
CA VAL A 587 13.35 23.59 -8.17
C VAL A 587 14.65 23.11 -8.77
N ALA A 588 15.73 23.16 -8.00
CA ALA A 588 17.04 22.67 -8.39
C ALA A 588 17.75 22.07 -7.19
N GLN A 589 18.46 20.95 -7.40
CA GLN A 589 19.23 20.27 -6.34
C GLN A 589 18.40 19.99 -5.07
N ASN A 590 17.18 19.45 -5.25
CA ASN A 590 16.26 19.14 -4.15
C ASN A 590 15.83 20.35 -3.30
N ALA A 591 15.88 21.58 -3.83
CA ALA A 591 15.46 22.76 -3.10
C ALA A 591 14.89 23.86 -4.02
N ALA A 592 14.12 24.78 -3.43
CA ALA A 592 13.79 26.07 -4.03
C ALA A 592 14.15 27.20 -3.07
N VAL A 593 14.84 28.22 -3.59
CA VAL A 593 15.32 29.37 -2.81
C VAL A 593 14.66 30.64 -3.32
N PHE A 594 13.75 31.19 -2.51
CA PHE A 594 13.00 32.40 -2.82
C PHE A 594 13.73 33.62 -2.27
N THR A 595 14.00 34.60 -3.12
CA THR A 595 14.46 35.93 -2.69
C THR A 595 13.29 36.89 -2.69
N VAL A 596 12.90 37.34 -1.50
CA VAL A 596 11.74 38.21 -1.30
C VAL A 596 12.18 39.67 -1.36
N ALA A 597 11.31 40.55 -1.86
CA ALA A 597 11.55 41.98 -1.81
C ALA A 597 11.77 42.46 -0.36
N LYS A 598 12.51 43.55 -0.18
CA LYS A 598 12.74 44.11 1.16
C LYS A 598 11.42 44.57 1.78
N LEU A 599 11.05 43.99 2.92
CA LEU A 599 9.83 44.34 3.65
C LEU A 599 10.15 45.29 4.81
N VAL A 600 9.13 45.99 5.30
CA VAL A 600 9.22 46.75 6.56
C VAL A 600 9.22 45.80 7.75
N PRO A 601 9.64 46.23 8.96
CA PRO A 601 9.58 45.37 10.13
C PRO A 601 8.16 44.91 10.44
N GLY A 602 8.03 43.61 10.71
CA GLY A 602 6.75 42.96 10.89
C GLY A 602 6.87 41.45 10.82
N SER A 603 5.74 40.78 11.00
CA SER A 603 5.56 39.35 10.85
C SER A 603 4.67 39.10 9.63
N TYR A 604 5.11 38.24 8.73
CA TYR A 604 4.46 37.96 7.46
C TYR A 604 4.18 36.46 7.35
N PRO A 605 2.92 36.01 7.42
CA PRO A 605 2.60 34.63 7.10
C PRO A 605 2.93 34.38 5.62
N PHE A 606 3.38 33.17 5.32
CA PHE A 606 3.64 32.74 3.96
C PHE A 606 3.18 31.31 3.72
N THR A 607 3.00 30.99 2.43
CA THR A 607 2.74 29.63 1.96
C THR A 607 3.70 29.30 0.83
N VAL A 608 4.35 28.14 0.90
CA VAL A 608 5.13 27.56 -0.19
C VAL A 608 4.33 26.40 -0.76
N SER A 609 4.09 26.40 -2.07
CA SER A 609 3.41 25.32 -2.79
C SER A 609 4.28 24.76 -3.92
N TYR A 610 4.15 23.46 -4.14
CA TYR A 610 4.76 22.75 -5.25
C TYR A 610 3.70 21.85 -5.89
N ALA A 611 3.50 21.99 -7.21
CA ALA A 611 2.43 21.30 -7.92
C ALA A 611 2.67 19.78 -8.08
N GLY A 612 3.89 19.31 -7.79
CA GLY A 612 4.32 17.95 -8.07
C GLY A 612 4.85 17.78 -9.49
N ASP A 613 5.46 16.63 -9.74
CA ASP A 613 5.91 16.14 -11.04
C ASP A 613 5.82 14.61 -11.10
N ASP A 614 6.48 13.98 -12.08
CA ASP A 614 6.54 12.52 -12.23
C ASP A 614 7.35 11.81 -11.12
N GLN A 615 8.14 12.56 -10.35
CA GLN A 615 9.05 12.06 -9.34
C GLN A 615 8.59 12.36 -7.90
N ILE A 616 7.89 13.48 -7.66
CA ILE A 616 7.49 13.99 -6.34
C ILE A 616 6.03 14.45 -6.35
N VAL A 617 5.26 13.98 -5.37
CA VAL A 617 3.86 14.38 -5.19
C VAL A 617 3.76 15.85 -4.75
N SER A 618 2.69 16.53 -5.17
CA SER A 618 2.39 17.91 -4.79
C SER A 618 2.35 18.13 -3.28
N PHE A 619 2.72 19.34 -2.82
CA PHE A 619 2.62 19.71 -1.40
C PHE A 619 2.40 21.20 -1.19
N SER A 620 1.96 21.55 0.03
CA SER A 620 1.88 22.92 0.52
C SER A 620 2.36 23.01 1.97
N LYS A 621 3.15 24.05 2.30
CA LYS A 621 3.65 24.32 3.65
C LYS A 621 3.44 25.79 4.01
N ALA A 622 2.91 26.04 5.19
CA ALA A 622 2.80 27.38 5.75
C ALA A 622 3.96 27.70 6.69
N GLY A 623 4.26 28.98 6.85
CA GLY A 623 5.24 29.46 7.81
C GLY A 623 5.11 30.96 8.07
N THR A 624 6.06 31.53 8.80
CA THR A 624 6.08 32.95 9.12
C THR A 624 7.47 33.52 8.92
N LEU A 625 7.55 34.63 8.18
CA LEU A 625 8.76 35.41 7.97
C LEU A 625 8.75 36.61 8.93
N THR A 626 9.81 36.77 9.72
CA THR A 626 9.98 37.92 10.61
C THR A 626 11.02 38.89 10.06
N VAL A 627 10.65 40.17 9.95
CA VAL A 627 11.59 41.25 9.66
C VAL A 627 11.76 42.09 10.92
N ALA A 628 12.96 42.04 11.50
CA ALA A 628 13.31 42.77 12.70
C ALA A 628 13.64 44.24 12.39
N LYS A 629 13.46 45.11 13.38
CA LYS A 629 13.89 46.51 13.30
C LYS A 629 15.41 46.59 13.15
N ALA A 630 15.89 47.52 12.33
CA ALA A 630 17.32 47.75 12.16
C ALA A 630 17.94 48.51 13.34
N LYS A 631 19.24 48.38 13.53
CA LYS A 631 19.99 49.21 14.49
C LYS A 631 20.16 50.62 13.93
N ALA A 632 20.09 51.62 14.82
CA ALA A 632 20.39 53.01 14.50
C ALA A 632 21.48 53.55 15.45
N LYS A 633 22.20 54.60 15.03
CA LYS A 633 23.28 55.21 15.81
C LYS A 633 22.95 56.66 16.14
N ALA A 634 22.79 56.97 17.42
CA ALA A 634 22.59 58.35 17.88
C ALA A 634 23.93 59.06 18.06
N SER A 635 23.98 60.35 17.72
CA SER A 635 25.09 61.26 18.04
C SER A 635 24.56 62.68 18.14
N GLY A 636 25.33 63.60 18.72
CA GLY A 636 24.91 64.99 18.74
C GLY A 636 25.95 65.92 19.34
N ALA A 637 25.74 67.21 19.11
CA ALA A 637 26.60 68.30 19.59
C ALA A 637 25.79 69.59 19.79
N ALA A 638 26.31 70.48 20.63
CA ALA A 638 25.75 71.82 20.77
C ALA A 638 25.90 72.61 19.46
N VAL A 639 24.81 73.20 18.98
CA VAL A 639 24.84 74.18 17.87
C VAL A 639 25.04 75.58 18.43
N LYS A 640 24.37 75.89 19.54
CA LYS A 640 24.59 77.10 20.33
C LYS A 640 24.78 76.70 21.79
N VAL A 641 25.96 76.93 22.34
CA VAL A 641 26.27 76.59 23.73
C VAL A 641 25.41 77.45 24.67
N PRO A 642 24.64 76.87 25.61
CA PRO A 642 23.88 77.62 26.60
C PRO A 642 24.82 78.37 27.55
N THR A 643 24.35 79.48 28.12
CA THR A 643 25.06 80.20 29.20
C THR A 643 24.27 80.11 30.50
N SER A 644 24.82 80.69 31.57
CA SER A 644 24.09 80.87 32.85
C SER A 644 22.84 81.74 32.72
N LYS A 645 22.73 82.56 31.65
CA LYS A 645 21.65 83.54 31.45
C LYS A 645 20.77 83.27 30.22
N LYS A 646 21.28 82.61 29.17
CA LYS A 646 20.55 82.37 27.91
C LYS A 646 20.51 80.87 27.57
N ALA A 647 19.37 80.42 27.05
CA ALA A 647 19.23 79.07 26.50
C ALA A 647 20.15 78.87 25.27
N GLY A 648 20.54 77.63 25.05
CA GLY A 648 21.30 77.16 23.89
C GLY A 648 20.48 76.21 23.03
N THR A 649 21.11 75.62 22.03
CA THR A 649 20.50 74.58 21.18
C THR A 649 21.46 73.43 20.97
N TYR A 650 20.92 72.21 20.90
CA TYR A 650 21.69 70.99 20.71
C TYR A 650 21.07 70.17 19.59
N LYS A 651 21.88 69.83 18.59
CA LYS A 651 21.48 69.02 17.44
C LYS A 651 21.79 67.57 17.72
N VAL A 652 20.76 66.73 17.67
CA VAL A 652 20.89 65.28 17.68
C VAL A 652 20.64 64.75 16.27
N THR A 653 21.51 63.86 15.84
CA THR A 653 21.38 63.10 14.59
C THR A 653 21.30 61.61 14.94
N VAL A 654 20.28 60.93 14.43
CA VAL A 654 20.17 59.47 14.46
C VAL A 654 20.47 58.96 13.05
N ALA A 655 21.65 58.40 12.89
CA ALA A 655 22.10 57.80 11.63
C ALA A 655 21.48 56.41 11.45
N THR A 656 20.96 56.17 10.25
CA THR A 656 20.42 54.89 9.80
C THR A 656 21.31 54.31 8.69
N PRO A 657 21.26 53.00 8.41
CA PRO A 657 21.96 52.40 7.29
C PRO A 657 21.64 53.12 5.96
N ALA A 658 22.62 53.20 5.07
CA ALA A 658 22.51 53.89 3.80
C ALA A 658 21.38 53.30 2.92
N GLY A 659 20.68 54.15 2.16
CA GLY A 659 19.57 53.74 1.30
C GLY A 659 18.25 53.43 2.03
N LEU A 660 18.20 53.49 3.37
CA LEU A 660 16.97 53.28 4.13
C LEU A 660 16.34 54.61 4.59
N VAL A 661 15.03 54.55 4.86
CA VAL A 661 14.25 55.68 5.37
C VAL A 661 14.88 56.22 6.66
N LYS A 662 14.97 57.55 6.80
CA LYS A 662 15.56 58.15 8.01
C LYS A 662 14.70 57.88 9.24
N ALA A 663 15.36 57.72 10.40
CA ALA A 663 14.70 57.48 11.68
C ALA A 663 13.77 58.64 12.10
N THR A 664 12.67 58.29 12.75
CA THR A 664 11.67 59.19 13.32
C THR A 664 11.53 58.91 14.82
N GLY A 665 10.62 59.57 15.53
CA GLY A 665 10.35 59.27 16.94
C GLY A 665 11.13 60.15 17.93
N LYS A 666 11.06 59.80 19.22
CA LYS A 666 11.50 60.67 20.32
C LYS A 666 12.96 60.43 20.70
N VAL A 667 13.66 61.52 20.98
CA VAL A 667 15.01 61.55 21.56
C VAL A 667 14.95 62.31 22.87
N THR A 668 15.55 61.74 23.91
CA THR A 668 15.74 62.36 25.22
C THR A 668 17.21 62.69 25.43
N LEU A 669 17.54 63.95 25.67
CA LEU A 669 18.85 64.39 26.12
C LEU A 669 18.84 64.55 27.63
N THR A 670 19.75 63.86 28.32
CA THR A 670 19.99 64.02 29.75
C THR A 670 21.32 64.73 29.96
N LEU A 671 21.28 65.94 30.51
CA LEU A 671 22.46 66.72 30.86
C LEU A 671 22.75 66.54 32.35
N SER A 672 23.98 66.14 32.69
CA SER A 672 24.39 65.92 34.08
C SER A 672 25.67 66.67 34.44
N LYS A 673 25.66 67.26 35.64
CA LYS A 673 26.82 67.90 36.28
C LYS A 673 26.71 67.70 37.80
N GLY A 674 27.55 66.84 38.38
CA GLY A 674 27.41 66.42 39.78
C GLY A 674 26.02 65.81 40.04
N ALA A 675 25.34 66.25 41.09
CA ALA A 675 23.96 65.84 41.39
C ALA A 675 22.89 66.46 40.46
N ALA A 676 23.19 67.54 39.74
CA ALA A 676 22.23 68.23 38.90
C ALA A 676 21.97 67.45 37.58
N LYS A 677 20.70 67.12 37.31
CA LYS A 677 20.24 66.48 36.06
C LYS A 677 19.15 67.33 35.40
N LYS A 678 19.25 67.55 34.09
CA LYS A 678 18.18 68.16 33.28
C LYS A 678 17.84 67.25 32.10
N LYS A 679 16.56 67.09 31.78
CA LYS A 679 16.08 66.30 30.63
C LYS A 679 15.41 67.21 29.61
N VAL A 680 15.70 66.99 28.33
CA VAL A 680 15.07 67.68 27.21
C VAL A 680 14.64 66.62 26.21
N VAL A 681 13.39 66.68 25.74
CA VAL A 681 12.86 65.74 24.74
C VAL A 681 12.65 66.49 23.42
N GLY A 682 13.02 65.84 22.32
CA GLY A 682 12.73 66.31 20.97
C GLY A 682 12.23 65.17 20.08
N THR A 683 11.53 65.51 19.01
CA THR A 683 11.05 64.54 18.01
C THR A 683 11.88 64.67 16.74
N LEU A 684 12.42 63.57 16.25
CA LEU A 684 13.18 63.50 15.00
C LEU A 684 12.26 63.73 13.80
N LYS A 685 12.73 64.57 12.86
CA LYS A 685 12.20 64.65 11.50
C LYS A 685 13.35 64.37 10.54
N ALA A 686 13.20 63.34 9.71
CA ALA A 686 14.24 62.88 8.79
C ALA A 686 15.61 62.60 9.46
N GLY A 687 15.61 61.96 10.63
CA GLY A 687 16.83 61.54 11.34
C GLY A 687 17.56 62.64 12.10
N VAL A 688 17.01 63.86 12.17
CA VAL A 688 17.64 64.99 12.87
C VAL A 688 16.61 65.73 13.73
N VAL A 689 17.04 66.23 14.88
CA VAL A 689 16.27 67.18 15.70
C VAL A 689 17.23 68.19 16.35
N THR A 690 16.84 69.46 16.39
CA THR A 690 17.52 70.48 17.20
C THR A 690 16.62 70.86 18.34
N VAL A 691 17.07 70.62 19.57
CA VAL A 691 16.29 70.93 20.79
C VAL A 691 16.86 72.15 21.50
N THR A 692 15.99 72.93 22.11
CA THR A 692 16.39 74.04 22.98
C THR A 692 16.90 73.48 24.31
N VAL A 693 18.15 73.80 24.65
CA VAL A 693 18.76 73.44 25.93
C VAL A 693 18.60 74.62 26.89
N PRO A 694 18.02 74.43 28.09
CA PRO A 694 17.82 75.51 29.04
C PRO A 694 19.16 76.10 29.50
N LYS A 695 19.13 77.29 30.10
CA LYS A 695 20.32 77.89 30.74
C LYS A 695 20.98 76.91 31.72
N LEU A 696 22.31 76.82 31.66
CA LEU A 696 23.11 75.87 32.44
C LEU A 696 24.14 76.62 33.27
N ALA A 697 24.42 76.15 34.49
CA ALA A 697 25.46 76.74 35.33
C ALA A 697 26.86 76.52 34.74
N LYS A 698 27.78 77.46 35.00
CA LYS A 698 29.19 77.42 34.56
C LYS A 698 29.84 76.06 34.83
N GLY A 699 30.60 75.51 33.89
CA GLY A 699 31.31 74.22 34.02
C GLY A 699 30.95 73.19 32.94
N GLY A 700 31.55 72.01 33.02
CA GLY A 700 31.33 70.90 32.07
C GLY A 700 30.09 70.08 32.40
N TRP A 701 29.23 69.89 31.42
CA TRP A 701 28.03 69.05 31.49
C TRP A 701 28.19 67.83 30.57
N LYS A 702 28.05 66.63 31.13
CA LYS A 702 27.97 65.38 30.35
C LYS A 702 26.60 65.31 29.68
N VAL A 703 26.55 64.79 28.46
CA VAL A 703 25.30 64.63 27.71
C VAL A 703 25.11 63.15 27.38
N ALA A 704 24.00 62.58 27.84
CA ALA A 704 23.52 61.26 27.41
C ALA A 704 22.33 61.44 26.47
N ILE A 705 22.37 60.78 25.31
CA ILE A 705 21.32 60.80 24.31
C ILE A 705 20.63 59.44 24.33
N GLY A 706 19.31 59.42 24.55
CA GLY A 706 18.47 58.23 24.43
C GLY A 706 17.45 58.40 23.31
N TYR A 707 17.62 57.64 22.24
CA TYR A 707 16.63 57.48 21.18
C TYR A 707 15.71 56.31 21.51
N ALA A 708 14.40 56.54 21.53
CA ALA A 708 13.40 55.54 21.94
C ALA A 708 13.15 54.43 20.90
N GLY A 709 13.66 54.57 19.67
CA GLY A 709 13.27 53.71 18.55
C GLY A 709 12.03 54.24 17.82
N ASP A 710 11.70 53.60 16.71
CA ASP A 710 10.46 53.83 15.95
C ASP A 710 9.94 52.51 15.34
N ALA A 711 9.03 52.58 14.38
CA ALA A 711 8.50 51.39 13.70
C ALA A 711 9.58 50.59 12.94
N LYS A 712 10.67 51.23 12.52
CA LYS A 712 11.71 50.67 11.63
C LYS A 712 13.03 50.40 12.33
N TYR A 713 13.32 51.12 13.41
CA TYR A 713 14.60 51.12 14.11
C TYR A 713 14.47 50.84 15.60
N LEU A 714 15.43 50.08 16.13
CA LEU A 714 15.57 49.83 17.56
C LEU A 714 15.95 51.11 18.33
N ALA A 715 15.67 51.13 19.63
CA ALA A 715 16.16 52.15 20.53
C ALA A 715 17.71 52.19 20.53
N ALA A 716 18.28 53.37 20.76
CA ALA A 716 19.72 53.55 20.78
C ALA A 716 20.13 54.58 21.84
N THR A 717 21.25 54.34 22.50
CA THR A 717 21.84 55.27 23.46
C THR A 717 23.25 55.67 23.04
N ALA A 718 23.62 56.92 23.27
CA ALA A 718 24.96 57.41 22.97
C ALA A 718 25.42 58.50 23.95
N ALA A 719 26.73 58.61 24.14
CA ALA A 719 27.33 59.79 24.77
C ALA A 719 27.40 60.93 23.73
N GLY A 720 26.76 62.05 24.02
CA GLY A 720 26.85 63.27 23.23
C GLY A 720 28.13 64.05 23.52
N LYS A 721 28.52 64.96 22.62
CA LYS A 721 29.62 65.90 22.90
C LYS A 721 29.25 66.76 24.13
N ALA A 722 30.14 66.77 25.13
CA ALA A 722 29.93 67.52 26.37
C ALA A 722 29.77 69.02 26.10
N ILE A 723 29.03 69.70 26.99
CA ILE A 723 28.81 71.15 26.91
C ILE A 723 29.65 71.83 27.99
N THR A 724 30.55 72.73 27.59
CA THR A 724 31.33 73.53 28.54
C THR A 724 30.81 74.96 28.58
N VAL A 725 30.16 75.33 29.69
CA VAL A 725 29.64 76.69 29.91
C VAL A 725 30.76 77.53 30.53
N LYS A 726 31.33 78.47 29.76
CA LYS A 726 32.49 79.26 30.18
C LYS A 726 32.14 80.50 31.04
N ARG A 727 30.91 81.02 30.96
CA ARG A 727 30.40 82.16 31.74
C ARG A 727 28.89 82.03 32.02
#